data_AF-A0A521MNA9-F1
#
_entry.id   AF-A0A521MNA9-F1
#
_cell.length_a   1.000
_cell.length_b   1.000
_cell.length_c   1.000
_cell.angle_alpha   90.00
_cell.angle_beta   90.00
_cell.angle_gamma   90.00
#
_symmetry.space_group_name_H-M   'P 1'
#
loop_
_entity.id
_entity.type
_entity.pdbx_description
1 polymer ?
#
loop_
_entity_poly.entity_id
_entity_poly.type
_entity_poly.pdbx_seq_one_letter_code
_entity_poly.pdbx_strand_id
1 'polypeptide(L)'
;MSDPLTLARRLSALRDEELTEILVRRPVAAREVRDFFDLADALLSPTSVAVALRAVSRPALEWLATGDGSFADLPDSDRRMLARLHLVETTPAVTSTATLTPSAASPTDAGSTPAAGSTDAGSTPTAGSEAATTAAAEPVVYDAVRDAAAEALAGAAALASASLVVADADAPVGSPDQRAFAAIAAVAEIGHQLRLAPARVRARGGIPATEERRLGPILGIEPDQVGIVVELATAAGLTALERDVLHTTTRAAEWNILSPGARWLALATAWLDSLEEPVRRTLEDAGPQWASGSRLRAEYTHRFPASSAAMRAELDRIDTIAAFLGLLDSAAGDSPTARSAPAGTTPAGAAPADTGSAGGARADATPAGAVPADTASARGAEAGSTPPGTAFAAAAFGTLRGDRVDTAALDSLLPPEIDRVYLQHDLSVIAPGPLAPEIDARLRSLAEIENRGLASSYRITQATIDRALSSGETEQTLRTFLGEVSLTGIPQALDYLLTEGGRRHGLVRVRQGDLTLIRSADGVLLRALAVDQALGPLGLRPGHGGELVSRVDPVTSYWMLVDARYPTVAEDGEGHEVPMNRGRVIEAPSTAGAAASGTATASPAVHAAAAALLLGLRQADAQSADDSTAWIARQLDKAVRSRTPVTLDVHMPDGSTTRLDATPLALSNGRLRCVDVRAGVERTVPVANIVELTTH
;
A
#
# COMPACT_ATOMS: atom_id res chain seq x y z
N MET A 1 40.07 8.59 -15.73
CA MET A 1 39.07 8.14 -16.72
C MET A 1 37.73 8.73 -16.30
N SER A 2 36.92 9.24 -17.23
CA SER A 2 35.63 9.85 -16.89
C SER A 2 34.62 8.78 -16.44
N ASP A 3 33.93 9.03 -15.32
CA ASP A 3 32.92 8.14 -14.71
C ASP A 3 31.92 7.50 -15.70
N PRO A 4 31.39 8.23 -16.72
CA PRO A 4 30.45 7.65 -17.67
C PRO A 4 31.05 6.55 -18.56
N LEU A 5 32.34 6.63 -18.89
CA LEU A 5 32.99 5.63 -19.74
C LEU A 5 33.17 4.30 -19.02
N THR A 6 33.62 4.38 -17.77
CA THR A 6 33.83 3.21 -16.92
C THR A 6 32.50 2.50 -16.67
N LEU A 7 31.44 3.26 -16.40
CA LEU A 7 30.09 2.72 -16.25
C LEU A 7 29.57 2.12 -17.57
N ALA A 8 29.74 2.79 -18.72
CA ALA A 8 29.29 2.29 -20.01
C ALA A 8 29.91 0.94 -20.40
N ARG A 9 31.23 0.76 -20.19
CA ARG A 9 31.94 -0.51 -20.45
C ARG A 9 31.45 -1.64 -19.53
N ARG A 10 31.06 -1.30 -18.30
CA ARG A 10 30.48 -2.27 -17.37
C ARG A 10 29.06 -2.65 -17.77
N LEU A 11 28.23 -1.68 -18.12
CA LEU A 11 26.84 -1.91 -18.54
C LEU A 11 26.78 -2.79 -19.79
N SER A 12 27.66 -2.59 -20.78
CA SER A 12 27.70 -3.45 -21.97
C SER A 12 28.07 -4.90 -21.67
N ALA A 13 28.83 -5.14 -20.58
CA ALA A 13 29.24 -6.48 -20.15
C ALA A 13 28.20 -7.22 -19.27
N LEU A 14 27.15 -6.55 -18.80
CA LEU A 14 26.10 -7.16 -17.97
C LEU A 14 25.17 -8.05 -18.80
N ARG A 15 24.43 -8.95 -18.13
CA ARG A 15 23.37 -9.74 -18.77
C ARG A 15 22.10 -8.90 -18.94
N ASP A 16 21.26 -9.27 -19.90
CA ASP A 16 20.03 -8.52 -20.20
C ASP A 16 19.03 -8.51 -19.03
N GLU A 17 19.01 -9.57 -18.22
CA GLU A 17 18.23 -9.65 -16.98
C GLU A 17 18.66 -8.57 -15.97
N GLU A 18 19.98 -8.39 -15.79
CA GLU A 18 20.56 -7.43 -14.85
C GLU A 18 20.32 -6.00 -15.34
N LEU A 19 20.48 -5.75 -16.64
CA LEU A 19 20.17 -4.46 -17.25
C LEU A 19 18.67 -4.12 -17.18
N THR A 20 17.80 -5.12 -17.33
CA THR A 20 16.35 -4.94 -17.17
C THR A 20 16.03 -4.52 -15.74
N GLU A 21 16.62 -5.18 -14.75
CA GLU A 21 16.42 -4.82 -13.35
C GLU A 21 16.85 -3.37 -13.06
N ILE A 22 17.97 -2.92 -13.63
CA ILE A 22 18.45 -1.54 -13.49
C ILE A 22 17.44 -0.56 -14.11
N LEU A 23 16.97 -0.81 -15.34
CA LEU A 23 16.05 0.08 -16.05
C LEU A 23 14.67 0.13 -15.41
N VAL A 24 14.23 -0.97 -14.78
CA VAL A 24 12.98 -1.00 -14.02
C VAL A 24 13.07 -0.16 -12.75
N ARG A 25 14.21 -0.23 -12.04
CA ARG A 25 14.42 0.53 -10.78
C ARG A 25 14.82 1.98 -11.03
N ARG A 26 15.44 2.28 -12.17
CA ARG A 26 15.95 3.60 -12.56
C ARG A 26 15.46 3.94 -13.98
N PRO A 27 14.17 4.28 -14.13
CA PRO A 27 13.60 4.55 -15.44
C PRO A 27 14.29 5.75 -16.09
N VAL A 28 14.75 5.55 -17.32
CA VAL A 28 15.38 6.57 -18.18
C VAL A 28 14.52 6.82 -19.41
N ALA A 29 14.57 8.04 -19.94
CA ALA A 29 13.79 8.41 -21.11
C ALA A 29 14.36 7.72 -22.36
N ALA A 30 13.66 6.70 -22.86
CA ALA A 30 14.11 5.89 -24.00
C ALA A 30 14.39 6.68 -25.30
N ARG A 31 13.89 7.92 -25.43
CA ARG A 31 14.17 8.80 -26.59
C ARG A 31 15.59 9.38 -26.58
N GLU A 32 16.24 9.42 -25.43
CA GLU A 32 17.52 10.07 -25.21
C GLU A 32 18.70 9.07 -25.21
N VAL A 33 18.40 7.77 -25.14
CA VAL A 33 19.41 6.71 -24.98
C VAL A 33 19.59 5.96 -26.30
N ARG A 34 20.75 6.11 -26.94
CA ARG A 34 21.06 5.47 -28.24
C ARG A 34 22.15 4.41 -28.14
N ASP A 35 23.06 4.55 -27.19
CA ASP A 35 24.13 3.60 -26.91
C ASP A 35 24.38 3.45 -25.39
N PHE A 36 25.27 2.53 -24.99
CA PHE A 36 25.59 2.30 -23.57
C PHE A 36 26.25 3.50 -22.89
N PHE A 37 26.83 4.43 -23.66
CA PHE A 37 27.38 5.67 -23.12
C PHE A 37 26.26 6.65 -22.77
N ASP A 38 25.28 6.84 -23.66
CA ASP A 38 24.09 7.64 -23.36
C ASP A 38 23.32 7.05 -22.17
N LEU A 39 23.26 5.72 -22.05
CA LEU A 39 22.67 5.06 -20.88
C LEU A 39 23.47 5.36 -19.60
N ALA A 40 24.80 5.31 -19.65
CA ALA A 40 25.66 5.64 -18.51
C ALA A 40 25.53 7.12 -18.11
N ASP A 41 25.49 8.05 -19.07
CA ASP A 41 25.27 9.49 -18.83
C ASP A 41 23.87 9.73 -18.22
N ALA A 42 22.84 9.04 -18.73
CA ALA A 42 21.48 9.11 -18.19
C ALA A 42 21.37 8.53 -16.77
N LEU A 43 22.10 7.44 -16.46
CA LEU A 43 22.18 6.88 -15.12
C LEU A 43 23.03 7.76 -14.17
N LEU A 44 24.03 8.48 -14.64
CA LEU A 44 24.78 9.42 -13.80
C LEU A 44 24.10 10.79 -13.67
N SER A 45 22.98 11.02 -14.37
CA SER A 45 22.21 12.25 -14.22
C SER A 45 21.70 12.45 -12.77
N PRO A 46 21.64 13.70 -12.27
CA PRO A 46 21.20 13.99 -10.90
C PRO A 46 19.83 13.38 -10.58
N THR A 47 18.90 13.40 -11.53
CA THR A 47 17.55 12.83 -11.34
C THR A 47 17.58 11.32 -11.17
N SER A 48 18.38 10.61 -11.97
CA SER A 48 18.48 9.15 -11.88
C SER A 48 19.23 8.70 -10.62
N VAL A 49 20.30 9.42 -10.26
CA VAL A 49 21.05 9.16 -9.01
C VAL A 49 20.17 9.40 -7.80
N ALA A 50 19.43 10.52 -7.76
CA ALA A 50 18.48 10.80 -6.69
C ALA A 50 17.36 9.75 -6.57
N VAL A 51 16.95 9.08 -7.67
CA VAL A 51 16.01 7.95 -7.61
C VAL A 51 16.67 6.73 -6.97
N ALA A 52 17.91 6.41 -7.32
CA ALA A 52 18.63 5.28 -6.77
C ALA A 52 18.93 5.44 -5.27
N LEU A 53 19.35 6.65 -4.85
CA LEU A 53 19.68 6.92 -3.45
C LEU A 53 18.49 6.74 -2.49
N ARG A 54 17.23 6.80 -2.96
CA ARG A 54 16.02 6.62 -2.13
C ARG A 54 15.96 5.29 -1.40
N ALA A 55 16.58 4.24 -1.95
CA ALA A 55 16.61 2.90 -1.36
C ALA A 55 17.88 2.63 -0.54
N VAL A 56 18.78 3.61 -0.42
CA VAL A 56 20.08 3.46 0.26
C VAL A 56 19.94 3.84 1.73
N SER A 57 20.39 2.95 2.61
CA SER A 57 20.40 3.15 4.05
C SER A 57 21.33 4.30 4.45
N ARG A 58 21.10 4.93 5.60
CA ARG A 58 21.98 5.99 6.14
C ARG A 58 23.46 5.56 6.21
N PRO A 59 23.84 4.39 6.76
CA PRO A 59 25.25 3.99 6.80
C PRO A 59 25.88 3.87 5.41
N ALA A 60 25.15 3.32 4.45
CA ALA A 60 25.63 3.21 3.06
C ALA A 60 25.70 4.57 2.38
N LEU A 61 24.78 5.49 2.68
CA LEU A 61 24.75 6.85 2.15
C LEU A 61 25.89 7.71 2.71
N GLU A 62 26.18 7.56 4.01
CA GLU A 62 27.33 8.19 4.66
C GLU A 62 28.64 7.70 4.04
N TRP A 63 28.79 6.39 3.83
CA TRP A 63 29.93 5.81 3.13
C TRP A 63 30.06 6.32 1.68
N LEU A 64 28.96 6.44 0.94
CA LEU A 64 28.97 7.03 -0.42
C LEU A 64 29.41 8.49 -0.43
N ALA A 65 29.04 9.27 0.60
CA ALA A 65 29.32 10.71 0.67
C ALA A 65 30.76 11.02 1.10
N THR A 66 31.32 10.26 2.04
CA THR A 66 32.66 10.53 2.58
C THR A 66 33.74 9.59 2.04
N GLY A 67 33.39 8.34 1.72
CA GLY A 67 34.35 7.29 1.43
C GLY A 67 35.11 6.80 2.67
N ASP A 68 34.68 7.18 3.88
CA ASP A 68 35.34 6.80 5.12
C ASP A 68 34.93 5.37 5.55
N GLY A 69 35.93 4.54 5.87
CA GLY A 69 35.74 3.15 6.30
C GLY A 69 35.80 2.13 5.17
N SER A 70 36.04 0.85 5.50
CA SER A 70 36.13 -0.18 4.47
C SER A 70 34.75 -0.56 3.96
N PHE A 71 34.61 -0.78 2.65
CA PHE A 71 33.37 -1.31 2.08
C PHE A 71 32.95 -2.64 2.72
N ALA A 72 33.90 -3.43 3.23
CA ALA A 72 33.66 -4.68 3.95
C ALA A 72 32.96 -4.51 5.31
N ASP A 73 32.98 -3.31 5.89
CA ASP A 73 32.33 -3.02 7.18
C ASP A 73 30.83 -2.75 7.04
N LEU A 74 30.35 -2.45 5.82
CA LEU A 74 28.92 -2.28 5.55
C LEU A 74 28.15 -3.60 5.67
N PRO A 75 26.88 -3.57 6.12
CA PRO A 75 26.01 -4.74 6.10
C PRO A 75 25.94 -5.37 4.71
N ASP A 76 25.84 -6.70 4.64
CA ASP A 76 25.83 -7.42 3.36
C ASP A 76 24.63 -7.04 2.48
N SER A 77 23.49 -6.69 3.11
CA SER A 77 22.32 -6.13 2.42
C SER A 77 22.64 -4.84 1.67
N ASP A 78 23.43 -3.98 2.30
CA ASP A 78 23.73 -2.64 1.82
C ASP A 78 24.76 -2.70 0.71
N ARG A 79 25.79 -3.53 0.86
CA ARG A 79 26.74 -3.83 -0.22
C ARG A 79 26.06 -4.38 -1.47
N ARG A 80 25.14 -5.35 -1.31
CA ARG A 80 24.36 -5.90 -2.43
C ARG A 80 23.46 -4.85 -3.06
N MET A 81 22.86 -3.97 -2.26
CA MET A 81 22.02 -2.87 -2.76
C MET A 81 22.83 -1.87 -3.59
N LEU A 82 23.98 -1.41 -3.08
CA LEU A 82 24.87 -0.49 -3.78
C LEU A 82 25.38 -1.07 -5.11
N ALA A 83 25.75 -2.36 -5.10
CA ALA A 83 26.14 -3.08 -6.30
C ALA A 83 24.99 -3.22 -7.31
N ARG A 84 23.78 -3.60 -6.84
CA ARG A 84 22.57 -3.75 -7.67
C ARG A 84 22.10 -2.45 -8.30
N LEU A 85 22.27 -1.32 -7.61
CA LEU A 85 21.90 -0.01 -8.14
C LEU A 85 23.00 0.64 -8.99
N HIS A 86 24.15 -0.06 -9.14
CA HIS A 86 25.33 0.42 -9.86
C HIS A 86 25.80 1.81 -9.39
N LEU A 87 25.78 2.02 -8.08
CA LEU A 87 26.24 3.27 -7.44
C LEU A 87 27.75 3.29 -7.17
N VAL A 88 28.39 2.11 -7.25
CA VAL A 88 29.81 1.91 -6.97
C VAL A 88 30.46 1.07 -8.06
N GLU A 89 31.72 1.35 -8.36
CA GLU A 89 32.58 0.55 -9.23
C GLU A 89 33.17 -0.62 -8.45
N THR A 90 32.66 -1.82 -8.66
CA THR A 90 33.29 -3.05 -8.13
C THR A 90 34.19 -3.61 -9.22
N THR A 91 35.51 -3.52 -9.04
CA THR A 91 36.46 -4.17 -9.94
C THR A 91 36.33 -5.70 -9.74
N PRO A 92 36.15 -6.52 -10.79
CA PRO A 92 36.22 -7.96 -10.62
C PRO A 92 37.61 -8.31 -10.09
N ALA A 93 37.68 -9.06 -9.00
CA ALA A 93 38.94 -9.59 -8.51
C ALA A 93 39.58 -10.42 -9.64
N VAL A 94 40.65 -9.91 -10.25
CA VAL A 94 41.42 -10.64 -11.25
C VAL A 94 42.01 -11.85 -10.54
N THR A 95 41.38 -13.01 -10.72
CA THR A 95 42.01 -14.28 -10.36
C THR A 95 43.13 -14.44 -11.37
N SER A 96 44.36 -14.17 -10.94
CA SER A 96 45.56 -14.43 -11.74
C SER A 96 45.65 -15.94 -11.92
N THR A 97 45.11 -16.47 -13.01
CA THR A 97 45.36 -17.85 -13.44
C THR A 97 46.85 -17.97 -13.72
N ALA A 98 47.59 -18.56 -12.78
CA ALA A 98 48.97 -18.95 -13.00
C ALA A 98 49.02 -19.93 -14.18
N THR A 99 49.58 -19.47 -15.29
CA THR A 99 49.83 -20.23 -16.49
C THR A 99 50.79 -21.37 -16.15
N LEU A 100 50.28 -22.59 -15.97
CA LEU A 100 51.09 -23.80 -15.89
C LEU A 100 51.72 -24.04 -17.27
N THR A 101 53.00 -23.69 -17.38
CA THR A 101 53.85 -24.08 -18.51
C THR A 101 54.14 -25.59 -18.38
N PRO A 102 53.93 -26.41 -19.43
CA PRO A 102 54.29 -27.82 -19.36
C PRO A 102 55.81 -27.96 -19.50
N SER A 103 56.48 -28.31 -18.41
CA SER A 103 57.91 -28.66 -18.43
C SER A 103 58.08 -30.13 -18.84
N ALA A 104 58.80 -30.33 -19.94
CA ALA A 104 59.05 -31.63 -20.56
C ALA A 104 59.91 -32.54 -19.67
N ALA A 105 59.52 -33.81 -19.61
CA ALA A 105 60.23 -34.89 -18.95
C ALA A 105 61.51 -35.31 -19.69
N SER A 106 62.50 -35.81 -18.95
CA SER A 106 63.07 -37.18 -19.01
C SER A 106 64.50 -37.22 -18.36
N PRO A 107 65.15 -38.39 -18.16
CA PRO A 107 64.86 -39.41 -17.14
C PRO A 107 66.14 -39.99 -16.48
N THR A 108 66.04 -40.67 -15.32
CA THR A 108 66.91 -41.78 -14.80
C THR A 108 66.60 -41.97 -13.30
N ASP A 109 66.67 -43.12 -12.65
CA ASP A 109 66.61 -44.56 -12.95
C ASP A 109 66.54 -45.25 -11.56
N ALA A 110 65.94 -46.45 -11.52
CA ALA A 110 66.04 -47.55 -10.54
C ALA A 110 66.07 -47.25 -9.02
N GLY A 111 65.30 -47.93 -8.14
CA GLY A 111 64.48 -49.13 -8.27
C GLY A 111 64.11 -49.69 -6.87
N SER A 112 63.22 -50.69 -6.91
CA SER A 112 63.01 -51.79 -5.93
C SER A 112 62.10 -51.59 -4.70
N THR A 113 60.83 -51.98 -4.88
CA THR A 113 60.01 -53.05 -4.21
C THR A 113 60.01 -53.27 -2.66
N PRO A 114 59.06 -54.06 -2.09
CA PRO A 114 57.98 -53.55 -1.24
C PRO A 114 57.95 -54.14 0.19
N ALA A 115 57.16 -53.59 1.11
CA ALA A 115 56.69 -54.34 2.28
C ALA A 115 55.41 -53.75 2.88
N ALA A 116 54.45 -54.63 3.12
CA ALA A 116 53.19 -54.39 3.81
C ALA A 116 53.37 -54.37 5.33
N GLY A 117 52.53 -53.61 6.04
CA GLY A 117 52.39 -53.64 7.49
C GLY A 117 51.33 -52.64 7.96
N SER A 118 50.33 -53.15 8.66
CA SER A 118 49.05 -52.54 9.00
C SER A 118 49.08 -51.55 10.18
N THR A 119 47.95 -50.82 10.34
CA THR A 119 47.35 -50.27 11.60
C THR A 119 48.18 -49.18 12.30
N ASP A 120 47.68 -48.03 12.74
CA ASP A 120 46.43 -47.73 13.45
C ASP A 120 46.22 -46.20 13.47
N ALA A 121 45.06 -45.77 13.96
CA ALA A 121 44.52 -44.42 14.09
C ALA A 121 45.44 -43.32 14.65
N GLY A 122 45.17 -42.08 14.20
CA GLY A 122 45.45 -40.87 14.97
C GLY A 122 46.00 -39.71 14.16
N SER A 123 45.27 -38.59 14.22
CA SER A 123 45.74 -37.24 13.91
C SER A 123 45.66 -36.81 12.45
N THR A 124 44.56 -36.16 12.08
CA THR A 124 44.53 -35.16 11.00
C THR A 124 45.59 -34.09 11.29
N PRO A 125 46.61 -33.92 10.43
CA PRO A 125 47.47 -32.76 10.49
C PRO A 125 46.69 -31.58 9.91
N THR A 126 46.68 -30.48 10.66
CA THR A 126 46.39 -29.13 10.20
C THR A 126 47.23 -28.82 8.96
N ALA A 127 46.67 -29.07 7.77
CA ALA A 127 47.18 -28.48 6.53
C ALA A 127 46.67 -27.04 6.49
N GLY A 128 47.61 -26.10 6.64
CA GLY A 128 47.35 -24.68 6.42
C GLY A 128 46.76 -24.50 5.03
N SER A 129 45.46 -24.24 4.99
CA SER A 129 44.87 -23.49 3.90
C SER A 129 45.47 -22.09 4.02
N GLU A 130 46.59 -21.85 3.34
CA GLU A 130 46.91 -20.51 2.88
C GLU A 130 45.73 -20.06 2.03
N ALA A 131 44.73 -19.48 2.70
CA ALA A 131 43.74 -18.66 2.07
C ALA A 131 44.54 -17.57 1.36
N ALA A 132 44.67 -17.71 0.04
CA ALA A 132 45.00 -16.59 -0.79
C ALA A 132 43.94 -15.53 -0.51
N THR A 133 44.25 -14.60 0.40
CA THR A 133 43.50 -13.38 0.61
C THR A 133 43.67 -12.58 -0.67
N THR A 134 42.81 -12.86 -1.64
CA THR A 134 42.57 -11.95 -2.74
C THR A 134 42.00 -10.69 -2.11
N ALA A 135 42.85 -9.69 -1.90
CA ALA A 135 42.41 -8.36 -1.48
C ALA A 135 41.44 -7.87 -2.57
N ALA A 136 40.14 -7.95 -2.30
CA ALA A 136 39.13 -7.38 -3.17
C ALA A 136 39.42 -5.88 -3.24
N ALA A 137 39.63 -5.37 -4.44
CA ALA A 137 39.85 -3.94 -4.66
C ALA A 137 38.67 -3.16 -4.05
N GLU A 138 38.98 -2.12 -3.26
CA GLU A 138 37.94 -1.29 -2.68
C GLU A 138 37.14 -0.62 -3.80
N PRO A 139 35.80 -0.67 -3.74
CA PRO A 139 34.98 -0.15 -4.80
C PRO A 139 35.03 1.38 -4.87
N VAL A 140 35.16 1.93 -6.08
CA VAL A 140 35.26 3.38 -6.29
C VAL A 140 33.86 3.99 -6.42
N VAL A 141 33.60 5.08 -5.71
CA VAL A 141 32.33 5.84 -5.80
C VAL A 141 32.45 6.92 -6.87
N TYR A 142 31.47 6.99 -7.78
CA TYR A 142 31.38 8.02 -8.81
C TYR A 142 31.17 9.42 -8.18
N ASP A 143 31.76 10.47 -8.76
CA ASP A 143 31.72 11.82 -8.19
C ASP A 143 30.28 12.35 -8.12
N ALA A 144 29.48 12.12 -9.17
CA ALA A 144 28.06 12.49 -9.20
C ALA A 144 27.23 11.78 -8.12
N VAL A 145 27.62 10.57 -7.69
CA VAL A 145 26.96 9.83 -6.62
C VAL A 145 27.38 10.37 -5.26
N ARG A 146 28.66 10.72 -5.09
CA ARG A 146 29.20 11.32 -3.86
C ARG A 146 28.53 12.66 -3.55
N ASP A 147 28.45 13.54 -4.54
CA ASP A 147 27.84 14.87 -4.39
C ASP A 147 26.35 14.76 -4.06
N ALA A 148 25.62 13.89 -4.76
CA ALA A 148 24.20 13.67 -4.51
C ALA A 148 23.94 13.02 -3.13
N ALA A 149 24.83 12.14 -2.66
CA ALA A 149 24.74 11.54 -1.33
C ALA A 149 24.96 12.58 -0.22
N ALA A 150 25.95 13.46 -0.39
CA ALA A 150 26.21 14.57 0.53
C ALA A 150 25.03 15.55 0.60
N GLU A 151 24.44 15.92 -0.55
CA GLU A 151 23.27 16.79 -0.62
C GLU A 151 22.04 16.16 0.07
N ALA A 152 21.81 14.87 -0.13
CA ALA A 152 20.72 14.14 0.51
C ALA A 152 20.86 14.10 2.04
N LEU A 153 22.08 13.89 2.56
CA LEU A 153 22.35 13.92 4.00
C LEU A 153 22.12 15.31 4.61
N ALA A 154 22.58 16.36 3.93
CA ALA A 154 22.37 17.74 4.36
C ALA A 154 20.87 18.13 4.36
N GLY A 155 20.13 17.74 3.30
CA GLY A 155 18.69 17.96 3.20
C GLY A 155 17.90 17.24 4.30
N ALA A 156 18.27 15.98 4.60
CA ALA A 156 17.65 15.22 5.69
C ALA A 156 17.90 15.84 7.07
N ALA A 157 19.12 16.36 7.33
CA ALA A 157 19.45 17.03 8.59
C ALA A 157 18.64 18.33 8.78
N ALA A 158 18.44 19.11 7.71
CA ALA A 158 17.58 20.29 7.73
C ALA A 158 16.11 19.94 8.02
N LEU A 159 15.59 18.87 7.39
CA LEU A 159 14.22 18.38 7.60
C LEU A 159 14.01 17.81 9.01
N ALA A 160 14.99 17.08 9.56
CA ALA A 160 14.92 16.56 10.93
C ALA A 160 14.89 17.71 11.96
N SER A 161 15.69 18.75 11.71
CA SER A 161 15.70 19.97 12.54
C SER A 161 14.37 20.73 12.47
N ALA A 162 13.72 20.77 11.29
CA ALA A 162 12.40 21.36 11.12
C ALA A 162 11.28 20.50 11.76
N SER A 163 11.40 19.18 11.74
CA SER A 163 10.41 18.26 12.30
C SER A 163 10.34 18.30 13.83
N LEU A 164 11.43 18.68 14.51
CA LEU A 164 11.45 18.92 15.96
C LEU A 164 10.68 20.17 16.38
N VAL A 165 10.27 21.02 15.42
CA VAL A 165 9.51 22.26 15.65
C VAL A 165 8.01 22.09 15.33
N VAL A 166 7.59 20.92 14.81
CA VAL A 166 6.18 20.64 14.54
C VAL A 166 5.48 20.33 15.86
N ALA A 167 4.75 21.33 16.35
CA ALA A 167 3.75 21.21 17.39
C ALA A 167 2.64 20.23 16.98
N ASP A 168 2.13 19.47 17.96
CA ASP A 168 0.89 18.69 17.96
C ASP A 168 0.25 18.49 16.58
N ALA A 169 0.61 17.40 15.89
CA ALA A 169 -0.33 16.82 14.95
C ALA A 169 -1.55 16.41 15.79
N ASP A 170 -2.74 16.92 15.45
CA ASP A 170 -3.99 16.62 16.17
C ASP A 170 -4.05 15.12 16.47
N ALA A 171 -3.96 14.77 17.75
CA ALA A 171 -3.98 13.38 18.17
C ALA A 171 -5.24 12.72 17.61
N PRO A 172 -5.15 11.49 17.10
CA PRO A 172 -6.30 10.82 16.51
C PRO A 172 -7.44 10.77 17.53
N VAL A 173 -8.58 11.31 17.14
CA VAL A 173 -9.79 11.42 17.98
C VAL A 173 -10.33 10.02 18.27
N GLY A 174 -10.85 9.82 19.48
CA GLY A 174 -11.38 8.52 19.95
C GLY A 174 -10.31 7.60 20.54
N SER A 175 -10.73 6.50 21.17
CA SER A 175 -9.81 5.48 21.64
C SER A 175 -9.43 4.49 20.51
N PRO A 176 -8.28 3.80 20.57
CA PRO A 176 -7.84 2.86 19.53
C PRO A 176 -8.86 1.76 19.23
N ASP A 177 -9.52 1.21 20.26
CA ASP A 177 -10.59 0.21 20.15
C ASP A 177 -11.83 0.75 19.41
N GLN A 178 -12.22 2.00 19.66
CA GLN A 178 -13.34 2.64 18.96
C GLN A 178 -13.02 2.87 17.48
N ARG A 179 -11.78 3.26 17.16
CA ARG A 179 -11.33 3.42 15.77
C ARG A 179 -11.28 2.07 15.05
N ALA A 180 -10.70 1.05 15.67
CA ALA A 180 -10.69 -0.31 15.15
C ALA A 180 -12.11 -0.81 14.85
N PHE A 181 -13.05 -0.61 15.78
CA PHE A 181 -14.46 -0.95 15.58
C PHE A 181 -15.11 -0.15 14.43
N ALA A 182 -14.90 1.17 14.38
CA ALA A 182 -15.43 2.02 13.32
C ALA A 182 -14.90 1.62 11.94
N ALA A 183 -13.62 1.24 11.83
CA ALA A 183 -13.02 0.75 10.59
C ALA A 183 -13.70 -0.53 10.09
N ILE A 184 -13.94 -1.51 10.97
CA ILE A 184 -14.66 -2.74 10.64
C ILE A 184 -16.08 -2.41 10.16
N ALA A 185 -16.79 -1.55 10.90
CA ALA A 185 -18.16 -1.17 10.57
C ALA A 185 -18.26 -0.45 9.21
N ALA A 186 -17.31 0.45 8.90
CA ALA A 186 -17.25 1.16 7.63
C ALA A 186 -16.94 0.22 6.46
N VAL A 187 -16.03 -0.74 6.63
CA VAL A 187 -15.72 -1.75 5.59
C VAL A 187 -16.89 -2.72 5.37
N ALA A 188 -17.59 -3.14 6.43
CA ALA A 188 -18.80 -3.94 6.29
C ALA A 188 -19.87 -3.17 5.50
N GLU A 189 -20.02 -1.88 5.79
CA GLU A 189 -21.02 -1.06 5.13
C GLU A 189 -20.70 -0.78 3.66
N ILE A 190 -19.45 -0.50 3.31
CA ILE A 190 -19.12 -0.27 1.90
C ILE A 190 -19.45 -1.50 1.05
N GLY A 191 -19.20 -2.71 1.60
CA GLY A 191 -19.60 -3.96 0.95
C GLY A 191 -21.12 -4.05 0.73
N HIS A 192 -21.93 -3.62 1.69
CA HIS A 192 -23.39 -3.56 1.55
C HIS A 192 -23.82 -2.51 0.52
N GLN A 193 -23.26 -1.29 0.58
CA GLN A 193 -23.62 -0.21 -0.34
C GLN A 193 -23.26 -0.53 -1.79
N LEU A 194 -22.14 -1.20 -2.03
CA LEU A 194 -21.75 -1.64 -3.38
C LEU A 194 -22.65 -2.74 -3.94
N ARG A 195 -23.36 -3.51 -3.10
CA ARG A 195 -24.42 -4.43 -3.55
C ARG A 195 -25.67 -3.70 -4.01
N LEU A 196 -26.00 -2.58 -3.36
CA LEU A 196 -27.17 -1.78 -3.70
C LEU A 196 -26.91 -0.92 -4.94
N ALA A 197 -25.76 -0.26 -5.00
CA ALA A 197 -25.37 0.61 -6.09
C ALA A 197 -23.84 0.56 -6.28
N PRO A 198 -23.33 -0.06 -7.37
CA PRO A 198 -21.89 -0.14 -7.59
C PRO A 198 -21.31 1.25 -7.87
N ALA A 199 -20.09 1.50 -7.37
CA ALA A 199 -19.43 2.79 -7.48
C ALA A 199 -18.43 2.82 -8.65
N ARG A 200 -18.28 3.97 -9.31
CA ARG A 200 -17.24 4.15 -10.34
C ARG A 200 -15.96 4.72 -9.73
N VAL A 201 -14.81 4.22 -10.18
CA VAL A 201 -13.48 4.66 -9.76
C VAL A 201 -12.87 5.57 -10.83
N ARG A 202 -12.02 6.51 -10.44
CA ARG A 202 -11.31 7.40 -11.38
C ARG A 202 -10.25 6.62 -12.18
N ALA A 203 -9.95 7.10 -13.39
CA ALA A 203 -8.93 6.50 -14.27
C ALA A 203 -7.49 6.49 -13.70
N ARG A 204 -7.18 7.34 -12.72
CA ARG A 204 -5.89 7.38 -12.00
C ARG A 204 -5.93 6.63 -10.65
N GLY A 205 -7.01 5.88 -10.39
CA GLY A 205 -7.30 5.30 -9.07
C GLY A 205 -8.04 6.28 -8.16
N GLY A 206 -8.72 5.73 -7.15
CA GLY A 206 -9.45 6.49 -6.13
C GLY A 206 -10.90 6.84 -6.47
N ILE A 207 -11.66 7.14 -5.42
CA ILE A 207 -13.09 7.42 -5.49
C ILE A 207 -13.32 8.89 -5.95
N PRO A 208 -14.31 9.16 -6.81
CA PRO A 208 -14.70 10.54 -7.14
C PRO A 208 -15.23 11.29 -5.92
N ALA A 209 -14.97 12.60 -5.83
CA ALA A 209 -15.48 13.46 -4.76
C ALA A 209 -17.02 13.44 -4.62
N THR A 210 -17.74 13.13 -5.71
CA THR A 210 -19.20 12.93 -5.68
C THR A 210 -19.57 11.67 -4.89
N GLU A 211 -18.85 10.57 -5.09
CA GLU A 211 -19.07 9.33 -4.34
C GLU A 211 -18.55 9.45 -2.90
N GLU A 212 -17.46 10.18 -2.65
CA GLU A 212 -16.97 10.47 -1.29
C GLU A 212 -18.03 11.20 -0.46
N ARG A 213 -18.65 12.26 -1.00
CA ARG A 213 -19.73 12.99 -0.31
C ARG A 213 -21.00 12.18 -0.13
N ARG A 214 -21.26 11.22 -1.03
CA ARG A 214 -22.40 10.30 -0.93
C ARG A 214 -22.15 9.23 0.13
N LEU A 215 -20.97 8.61 0.12
CA LEU A 215 -20.64 7.45 0.94
C LEU A 215 -20.22 7.84 2.36
N GLY A 216 -19.48 8.94 2.57
CA GLY A 216 -18.99 9.34 3.90
C GLY A 216 -20.07 9.31 4.99
N PRO A 217 -21.18 10.06 4.85
CA PRO A 217 -22.28 10.05 5.82
C PRO A 217 -22.93 8.68 6.01
N ILE A 218 -23.01 7.87 4.95
CA ILE A 218 -23.57 6.51 5.02
C ILE A 218 -22.64 5.61 5.82
N LEU A 219 -21.34 5.66 5.55
CA LEU A 219 -20.31 4.87 6.23
C LEU A 219 -20.08 5.33 7.69
N GLY A 220 -20.53 6.54 8.06
CA GLY A 220 -20.33 7.12 9.38
C GLY A 220 -18.91 7.66 9.58
N ILE A 221 -18.26 8.11 8.50
CA ILE A 221 -16.89 8.62 8.48
C ILE A 221 -16.80 9.92 7.67
N GLU A 222 -15.69 10.62 7.81
CA GLU A 222 -15.45 11.83 7.00
C GLU A 222 -15.30 11.48 5.51
N PRO A 223 -15.77 12.33 4.57
CA PRO A 223 -15.75 12.04 3.14
C PRO A 223 -14.36 11.72 2.57
N ASP A 224 -13.29 12.32 3.12
CA ASP A 224 -11.90 12.08 2.73
C ASP A 224 -11.36 10.70 3.18
N GLN A 225 -11.97 10.10 4.21
CA GLN A 225 -11.63 8.76 4.71
C GLN A 225 -12.24 7.63 3.87
N VAL A 226 -13.20 7.92 2.97
CA VAL A 226 -13.82 6.91 2.09
C VAL A 226 -12.77 6.18 1.22
N GLY A 227 -11.74 6.91 0.78
CA GLY A 227 -10.63 6.33 0.03
C GLY A 227 -9.88 5.25 0.82
N ILE A 228 -9.67 5.47 2.12
CA ILE A 228 -9.01 4.52 3.03
C ILE A 228 -9.83 3.24 3.16
N VAL A 229 -11.16 3.38 3.33
CA VAL A 229 -12.05 2.21 3.46
C VAL A 229 -12.04 1.36 2.19
N VAL A 230 -12.06 1.98 1.01
CA VAL A 230 -11.98 1.28 -0.27
C VAL A 230 -10.64 0.58 -0.44
N GLU A 231 -9.55 1.23 -0.05
CA GLU A 231 -8.20 0.66 -0.08
C GLU A 231 -8.10 -0.57 0.81
N LEU A 232 -8.55 -0.49 2.07
CA LEU A 232 -8.60 -1.62 3.00
C LEU A 232 -9.48 -2.76 2.50
N ALA A 233 -10.68 -2.46 2.00
CA ALA A 233 -11.60 -3.45 1.46
C ALA A 233 -11.03 -4.16 0.21
N THR A 234 -10.31 -3.42 -0.63
CA THR A 234 -9.67 -3.96 -1.84
C THR A 234 -8.45 -4.80 -1.48
N ALA A 235 -7.60 -4.34 -0.56
CA ALA A 235 -6.45 -5.09 -0.06
C ALA A 235 -6.88 -6.43 0.56
N ALA A 236 -7.96 -6.44 1.35
CA ALA A 236 -8.53 -7.65 1.93
C ALA A 236 -9.33 -8.53 0.94
N GLY A 237 -9.44 -8.10 -0.33
CA GLY A 237 -10.15 -8.82 -1.38
C GLY A 237 -11.67 -8.85 -1.20
N LEU A 238 -12.24 -7.95 -0.38
CA LEU A 238 -13.68 -7.80 -0.12
C LEU A 238 -14.38 -7.01 -1.23
N THR A 239 -13.61 -6.17 -1.94
CA THR A 239 -14.04 -5.45 -3.13
C THR A 239 -13.05 -5.65 -4.26
N ALA A 240 -13.53 -5.61 -5.50
CA ALA A 240 -12.68 -5.71 -6.68
C ALA A 240 -13.21 -4.81 -7.81
N LEU A 241 -12.26 -4.32 -8.63
CA LEU A 241 -12.54 -3.41 -9.73
C LEU A 241 -12.73 -4.20 -11.04
N GLU A 242 -13.85 -3.98 -11.72
CA GLU A 242 -14.12 -4.52 -13.05
C GLU A 242 -14.55 -3.37 -13.98
N ARG A 243 -13.77 -3.09 -15.03
CA ARG A 243 -14.07 -2.02 -16.02
C ARG A 243 -14.39 -0.67 -15.36
N ASP A 244 -13.55 -0.24 -14.43
CA ASP A 244 -13.68 1.00 -13.63
C ASP A 244 -14.89 1.05 -12.67
N VAL A 245 -15.57 -0.08 -12.45
CA VAL A 245 -16.68 -0.22 -11.51
C VAL A 245 -16.26 -1.10 -10.35
N LEU A 246 -16.42 -0.60 -9.13
CA LEU A 246 -16.12 -1.31 -7.90
C LEU A 246 -17.30 -2.20 -7.51
N HIS A 247 -17.03 -3.49 -7.33
CA HIS A 247 -17.99 -4.50 -6.92
C HIS A 247 -17.58 -5.13 -5.59
N THR A 248 -18.55 -5.64 -4.83
CA THR A 248 -18.28 -6.53 -3.70
C THR A 248 -17.90 -7.92 -4.20
N THR A 249 -17.08 -8.64 -3.44
CA THR A 249 -16.70 -10.02 -3.75
C THR A 249 -17.48 -11.03 -2.89
N THR A 250 -17.39 -12.31 -3.25
CA THR A 250 -17.91 -13.41 -2.43
C THR A 250 -17.27 -13.46 -1.03
N ARG A 251 -15.97 -13.14 -0.95
CA ARG A 251 -15.18 -13.07 0.29
C ARG A 251 -15.74 -12.08 1.32
N ALA A 252 -16.45 -11.03 0.89
CA ALA A 252 -17.10 -10.09 1.79
C ALA A 252 -18.16 -10.74 2.68
N ALA A 253 -18.88 -11.76 2.17
CA ALA A 253 -19.88 -12.47 2.98
C ALA A 253 -19.21 -13.35 4.05
N GLU A 254 -18.13 -14.05 3.69
CA GLU A 254 -17.33 -14.87 4.61
C GLU A 254 -16.65 -14.02 5.68
N TRP A 255 -16.15 -12.84 5.32
CA TRP A 255 -15.54 -11.93 6.27
C TRP A 255 -16.57 -11.36 7.25
N ASN A 256 -17.80 -11.06 6.79
CA ASN A 256 -18.84 -10.49 7.64
C ASN A 256 -19.33 -11.43 8.76
N ILE A 257 -19.13 -12.75 8.66
CA ILE A 257 -19.53 -13.71 9.71
C ILE A 257 -18.44 -13.98 10.75
N LEU A 258 -17.24 -13.39 10.59
CA LEU A 258 -16.14 -13.56 11.54
C LEU A 258 -16.36 -12.71 12.82
N SER A 259 -15.73 -13.11 13.92
CA SER A 259 -15.68 -12.29 15.14
C SER A 259 -15.03 -10.91 14.88
N PRO A 260 -15.30 -9.88 15.68
CA PRO A 260 -14.75 -8.54 15.48
C PRO A 260 -13.21 -8.53 15.39
N GLY A 261 -12.53 -9.25 16.27
CA GLY A 261 -11.08 -9.38 16.31
C GLY A 261 -10.53 -10.08 15.06
N ALA A 262 -11.22 -11.11 14.57
CA ALA A 262 -10.84 -11.79 13.33
C ALA A 262 -11.09 -10.90 12.09
N ARG A 263 -12.20 -10.15 12.06
CA ARG A 263 -12.49 -9.16 11.00
C ARG A 263 -11.41 -8.09 10.93
N TRP A 264 -11.07 -7.52 12.08
CA TRP A 264 -10.03 -6.51 12.23
C TRP A 264 -8.67 -7.04 11.78
N LEU A 265 -8.27 -8.22 12.27
CA LEU A 265 -6.97 -8.81 11.95
C LEU A 265 -6.81 -9.07 10.45
N ALA A 266 -7.89 -9.51 9.78
CA ALA A 266 -7.89 -9.72 8.33
C ALA A 266 -7.66 -8.41 7.55
N LEU A 267 -8.23 -7.29 8.00
CA LEU A 267 -8.00 -5.98 7.38
C LEU A 267 -6.58 -5.48 7.62
N ALA A 268 -6.11 -5.55 8.87
CA ALA A 268 -4.77 -5.09 9.24
C ALA A 268 -3.68 -5.90 8.50
N THR A 269 -3.83 -7.22 8.43
CA THR A 269 -2.89 -8.10 7.73
C THR A 269 -2.86 -7.80 6.24
N ALA A 270 -4.03 -7.72 5.59
CA ALA A 270 -4.10 -7.47 4.16
C ALA A 270 -3.54 -6.10 3.77
N TRP A 271 -3.73 -5.09 4.62
CA TRP A 271 -3.13 -3.78 4.45
C TRP A 271 -1.60 -3.83 4.59
N LEU A 272 -1.08 -4.48 5.63
CA LEU A 272 0.37 -4.61 5.84
C LEU A 272 1.05 -5.39 4.69
N ASP A 273 0.40 -6.44 4.18
CA ASP A 273 0.87 -7.20 3.02
C ASP A 273 0.90 -6.35 1.74
N SER A 274 0.03 -5.33 1.64
CA SER A 274 -0.03 -4.41 0.49
C SER A 274 1.07 -3.34 0.47
N LEU A 275 1.74 -3.10 1.61
CA LEU A 275 2.81 -2.10 1.70
C LEU A 275 4.06 -2.52 0.91
N GLU A 276 4.83 -1.54 0.42
CA GLU A 276 6.10 -1.82 -0.28
C GLU A 276 7.15 -2.44 0.66
N GLU A 277 8.00 -3.32 0.12
CA GLU A 277 9.04 -4.06 0.88
C GLU A 277 9.92 -3.18 1.81
N PRO A 278 10.43 -2.01 1.38
CA PRO A 278 11.29 -1.19 2.24
C PRO A 278 10.53 -0.61 3.45
N VAL A 279 9.26 -0.25 3.25
CA VAL A 279 8.38 0.27 4.29
C VAL A 279 8.02 -0.85 5.26
N ARG A 280 7.62 -2.01 4.74
CA ARG A 280 7.25 -3.18 5.54
C ARG A 280 8.36 -3.62 6.48
N ARG A 281 9.61 -3.71 5.98
CA ARG A 281 10.78 -4.03 6.82
C ARG A 281 11.03 -3.00 7.92
N THR A 282 10.86 -1.72 7.59
CA THR A 282 11.05 -0.64 8.58
C THR A 282 10.02 -0.76 9.70
N LEU A 283 8.78 -1.11 9.35
CA LEU A 283 7.71 -1.39 10.31
C LEU A 283 7.97 -2.66 11.14
N GLU A 284 8.43 -3.74 10.52
CA GLU A 284 8.78 -5.00 11.19
C GLU A 284 9.89 -4.81 12.24
N ASP A 285 10.91 -4.03 11.89
CA ASP A 285 12.05 -3.67 12.76
C ASP A 285 11.60 -2.78 13.93
N ALA A 286 10.70 -1.82 13.69
CA ALA A 286 10.13 -0.99 14.74
C ALA A 286 9.24 -1.80 15.70
N GLY A 287 8.52 -2.78 15.17
CA GLY A 287 7.63 -3.66 15.92
C GLY A 287 6.48 -2.90 16.62
N PRO A 288 5.88 -3.48 17.69
CA PRO A 288 4.70 -2.91 18.33
C PRO A 288 4.96 -1.55 19.00
N GLN A 289 6.21 -1.16 19.20
CA GLN A 289 6.59 0.11 19.80
C GLN A 289 6.22 1.30 18.90
N TRP A 290 6.05 1.08 17.60
CA TRP A 290 5.54 2.08 16.66
C TRP A 290 4.15 2.63 17.06
N ALA A 291 3.33 1.83 17.74
CA ALA A 291 1.99 2.23 18.19
C ALA A 291 2.01 3.39 19.20
N SER A 292 3.09 3.51 20.00
CA SER A 292 3.17 4.43 21.15
C SER A 292 3.41 5.91 20.79
N GLY A 293 3.33 6.27 19.51
CA GLY A 293 3.49 7.62 18.99
C GLY A 293 4.27 7.59 17.68
N SER A 294 3.57 7.84 16.57
CA SER A 294 4.12 7.66 15.23
C SER A 294 5.31 8.58 14.96
N ARG A 295 6.50 8.00 15.06
CA ARG A 295 7.74 8.52 14.47
C ARG A 295 8.10 7.79 13.18
N LEU A 296 7.17 7.06 12.53
CA LEU A 296 7.49 6.27 11.33
C LEU A 296 8.17 7.13 10.27
N ARG A 297 7.64 8.33 10.01
CA ARG A 297 8.28 9.30 9.13
C ARG A 297 9.68 9.70 9.62
N ALA A 298 9.87 9.96 10.91
CA ALA A 298 11.16 10.35 11.47
C ALA A 298 12.19 9.21 11.42
N GLU A 299 11.80 7.99 11.82
CA GLU A 299 12.60 6.77 11.77
C GLU A 299 12.94 6.37 10.32
N TYR A 300 11.96 6.42 9.41
CA TYR A 300 12.20 6.16 7.99
C TYR A 300 13.10 7.22 7.36
N THR A 301 12.89 8.51 7.66
CA THR A 301 13.77 9.59 7.16
C THR A 301 15.16 9.47 7.77
N HIS A 302 15.28 9.01 9.01
CA HIS A 302 16.56 8.71 9.62
C HIS A 302 17.25 7.53 8.91
N ARG A 303 16.54 6.43 8.64
CA ARG A 303 17.10 5.25 7.96
C ARG A 303 17.37 5.46 6.48
N PHE A 304 16.56 6.26 5.79
CA PHE A 304 16.63 6.58 4.37
C PHE A 304 16.62 8.11 4.15
N PRO A 305 17.77 8.78 4.35
CA PRO A 305 17.85 10.25 4.29
C PRO A 305 17.45 10.84 2.93
N ALA A 306 17.71 10.10 1.84
CA ALA A 306 17.37 10.50 0.48
C ALA A 306 15.88 10.25 0.11
N SER A 307 15.01 9.99 1.09
CA SER A 307 13.58 9.75 0.84
C SER A 307 12.91 10.94 0.14
N SER A 308 12.16 10.65 -0.92
CA SER A 308 11.48 11.68 -1.72
C SER A 308 10.30 12.33 -0.99
N ALA A 309 9.88 13.52 -1.43
CA ALA A 309 8.65 14.14 -0.94
C ALA A 309 7.41 13.24 -1.14
N ALA A 310 7.36 12.47 -2.24
CA ALA A 310 6.30 11.51 -2.50
C ALA A 310 6.30 10.35 -1.50
N MET A 311 7.49 9.81 -1.17
CA MET A 311 7.63 8.78 -0.13
C MET A 311 7.24 9.31 1.24
N ARG A 312 7.57 10.56 1.57
CA ARG A 312 7.14 11.18 2.84
C ARG A 312 5.61 11.33 2.92
N ALA A 313 4.96 11.74 1.83
CA ALA A 313 3.49 11.78 1.78
C ALA A 313 2.86 10.38 1.91
N GLU A 314 3.52 9.35 1.36
CA GLU A 314 3.10 7.96 1.52
C GLU A 314 3.22 7.49 2.98
N LEU A 315 4.30 7.85 3.69
CA LEU A 315 4.44 7.55 5.11
C LEU A 315 3.39 8.26 5.97
N ASP A 316 3.08 9.54 5.67
CA ASP A 316 2.01 10.26 6.35
C ASP A 316 0.64 9.58 6.10
N ARG A 317 0.42 9.03 4.90
CA ARG A 317 -0.77 8.23 4.57
C ARG A 317 -0.80 6.91 5.35
N ILE A 318 0.32 6.21 5.46
CA ILE A 318 0.45 4.97 6.25
C ILE A 318 0.09 5.23 7.71
N ASP A 319 0.61 6.31 8.31
CA ASP A 319 0.26 6.70 9.68
C ASP A 319 -1.24 7.05 9.81
N THR A 320 -1.84 7.64 8.77
CA THR A 320 -3.29 7.92 8.73
C THR A 320 -4.12 6.63 8.71
N ILE A 321 -3.75 5.64 7.88
CA ILE A 321 -4.44 4.34 7.82
C ILE A 321 -4.23 3.57 9.12
N ALA A 322 -3.04 3.63 9.70
CA ALA A 322 -2.73 3.04 10.99
C ALA A 322 -3.58 3.62 12.12
N ALA A 323 -3.71 4.95 12.16
CA ALA A 323 -4.60 5.63 13.09
C ALA A 323 -6.04 5.17 12.91
N PHE A 324 -6.52 5.11 11.65
CA PHE A 324 -7.87 4.66 11.30
C PHE A 324 -8.15 3.22 11.76
N LEU A 325 -7.16 2.31 11.62
CA LEU A 325 -7.25 0.94 12.09
C LEU A 325 -7.13 0.79 13.62
N GLY A 326 -6.85 1.86 14.36
CA GLY A 326 -6.64 1.79 15.81
C GLY A 326 -5.28 1.20 16.21
N LEU A 327 -4.29 1.20 15.30
CA LEU A 327 -2.94 0.70 15.57
C LEU A 327 -2.07 1.69 16.35
N LEU A 328 -2.44 2.98 16.34
CA LEU A 328 -1.74 4.03 17.08
C LEU A 328 -2.48 4.34 18.36
N ASP A 329 -1.75 4.41 19.48
CA ASP A 329 -2.24 4.94 20.73
C ASP A 329 -2.39 6.46 20.61
N SER A 330 -3.50 7.02 21.11
CA SER A 330 -3.61 8.47 21.22
C SER A 330 -2.56 8.92 22.23
N ALA A 331 -1.74 9.92 21.87
CA ALA A 331 -0.76 10.49 22.79
C ALA A 331 -1.50 10.83 24.08
N ALA A 332 -1.20 10.07 25.15
CA ALA A 332 -1.73 10.37 26.47
C ALA A 332 -1.37 11.83 26.73
N GLY A 333 -2.39 12.69 26.87
CA GLY A 333 -2.16 14.08 27.15
C GLY A 333 -1.19 14.17 28.33
N ASP A 334 0.01 14.67 28.06
CA ASP A 334 0.91 15.16 29.08
C ASP A 334 0.18 16.33 29.75
N SER A 335 -0.60 16.01 30.78
CA SER A 335 -1.13 17.03 31.67
C SER A 335 0.10 17.70 32.28
N PRO A 336 0.32 19.02 32.11
CA PRO A 336 1.58 19.69 32.47
C PRO A 336 1.69 19.95 33.98
N THR A 337 1.28 19.01 34.81
CA THR A 337 1.27 19.10 36.27
C THR A 337 1.87 17.85 36.91
N ALA A 338 3.09 17.50 36.54
CA ALA A 338 3.95 16.64 37.36
C ALA A 338 5.44 16.92 37.10
N ARG A 339 5.83 18.20 37.00
CA ARG A 339 7.23 18.56 37.27
C ARG A 339 7.42 18.55 38.78
N SER A 340 8.09 17.49 39.24
CA SER A 340 8.70 17.38 40.56
C SER A 340 9.39 18.68 40.96
N ALA A 341 8.82 19.37 41.94
CA ALA A 341 9.52 20.39 42.70
C ALA A 341 10.30 19.68 43.82
N PRO A 342 11.60 19.99 44.05
CA PRO A 342 12.36 19.40 45.14
C PRO A 342 11.87 19.93 46.49
N ALA A 343 11.70 19.02 47.44
CA ALA A 343 11.35 19.32 48.82
C ALA A 343 12.43 20.18 49.50
N GLY A 344 12.00 21.22 50.22
CA GLY A 344 12.89 21.94 51.13
C GLY A 344 12.36 23.25 51.71
N THR A 345 11.80 23.14 52.92
CA THR A 345 11.90 24.12 54.02
C THR A 345 10.84 25.23 54.13
N THR A 346 9.96 25.08 55.13
CA THR A 346 9.12 26.13 55.75
C THR A 346 9.98 27.21 56.41
N PRO A 347 9.52 28.47 56.57
CA PRO A 347 8.72 28.77 57.77
C PRO A 347 7.59 29.81 57.61
N ALA A 348 6.57 29.63 58.46
CA ALA A 348 5.81 30.61 59.25
C ALA A 348 5.27 31.93 58.64
N GLY A 349 3.96 32.17 58.87
CA GLY A 349 3.48 33.51 59.25
C GLY A 349 2.11 33.96 58.73
N ALA A 350 1.16 34.08 59.66
CA ALA A 350 0.07 35.08 59.71
C ALA A 350 -1.17 34.95 58.79
N ALA A 351 -2.32 34.71 59.44
CA ALA A 351 -3.65 35.21 59.06
C ALA A 351 -3.87 36.63 59.66
N PRO A 352 -5.05 37.31 59.58
CA PRO A 352 -6.22 37.24 58.68
C PRO A 352 -6.73 38.65 58.21
N ALA A 353 -7.74 38.70 57.33
CA ALA A 353 -8.79 39.75 57.21
C ALA A 353 -9.72 39.32 56.05
N ASP A 354 -10.98 38.93 56.20
CA ASP A 354 -12.20 39.56 56.77
C ASP A 354 -12.81 40.68 55.90
N THR A 355 -14.15 40.78 55.93
CA THR A 355 -15.12 41.48 55.04
C THR A 355 -15.65 40.62 53.87
N GLY A 356 -16.95 40.35 53.71
CA GLY A 356 -18.15 40.73 54.44
C GLY A 356 -19.28 41.13 53.48
N SER A 357 -20.44 40.45 53.59
CA SER A 357 -21.79 40.93 53.16
C SER A 357 -22.09 40.95 51.65
N ALA A 358 -23.30 40.66 51.12
CA ALA A 358 -24.56 40.09 51.58
C ALA A 358 -25.54 39.99 50.38
N GLY A 359 -26.56 39.13 50.51
CA GLY A 359 -27.84 39.19 49.78
C GLY A 359 -27.95 38.17 48.64
N GLY A 360 -28.91 37.24 48.58
CA GLY A 360 -30.17 37.06 49.29
C GLY A 360 -31.30 36.73 48.30
N ALA A 361 -32.16 35.78 48.68
CA ALA A 361 -33.39 35.27 48.01
C ALA A 361 -33.16 34.19 46.93
N ARG A 362 -33.50 32.91 47.19
CA ARG A 362 -34.85 32.27 47.19
C ARG A 362 -35.52 32.38 45.82
N ALA A 363 -36.16 31.39 45.23
CA ALA A 363 -36.34 29.95 45.40
C ALA A 363 -37.21 29.59 44.18
N ASP A 364 -36.93 28.50 43.47
CA ASP A 364 -38.01 27.68 42.91
C ASP A 364 -37.47 26.32 42.49
N ALA A 365 -38.16 25.29 42.96
CA ALA A 365 -37.89 23.89 42.76
C ALA A 365 -39.05 23.30 41.97
N THR A 366 -38.76 22.55 40.91
CA THR A 366 -39.48 21.32 40.50
C THR A 366 -38.59 20.58 39.49
N PRO A 367 -38.54 19.23 39.52
CA PRO A 367 -37.36 18.46 39.13
C PRO A 367 -37.48 17.83 37.73
N ALA A 368 -36.34 17.69 37.06
CA ALA A 368 -36.13 16.71 35.99
C ALA A 368 -35.44 15.49 36.61
N GLY A 369 -36.14 14.35 36.62
CA GLY A 369 -35.61 13.07 37.07
C GLY A 369 -34.63 12.52 36.05
N ALA A 370 -33.34 12.64 36.34
CA ALA A 370 -32.24 11.98 35.67
C ALA A 370 -31.48 11.15 36.72
N VAL A 371 -31.43 9.83 36.56
CA VAL A 371 -30.51 8.90 37.27
C VAL A 371 -30.51 7.56 36.47
N PRO A 372 -29.39 6.80 36.35
CA PRO A 372 -27.97 7.20 36.37
C PRO A 372 -27.13 6.58 35.23
N ALA A 373 -26.02 7.25 34.89
CA ALA A 373 -24.81 6.57 34.45
C ALA A 373 -24.00 6.26 35.72
N ASP A 374 -23.84 4.97 36.04
CA ASP A 374 -23.09 4.52 37.20
C ASP A 374 -21.59 4.55 36.89
N THR A 375 -20.88 5.52 37.48
CA THR A 375 -19.42 5.54 37.55
C THR A 375 -18.99 4.79 38.81
N ALA A 376 -18.76 3.49 38.68
CA ALA A 376 -18.12 2.70 39.72
C ALA A 376 -16.61 2.65 39.48
N SER A 377 -15.90 3.35 40.36
CA SER A 377 -14.45 3.38 40.50
C SER A 377 -13.87 1.98 40.76
N ALA A 378 -12.89 1.56 39.95
CA ALA A 378 -11.94 0.53 40.32
C ALA A 378 -10.55 1.15 40.45
N ARG A 379 -10.27 1.69 41.65
CA ARG A 379 -8.90 1.85 42.14
C ARG A 379 -8.40 0.47 42.57
N GLY A 380 -7.34 -0.02 41.93
CA GLY A 380 -6.50 -1.10 42.46
C GLY A 380 -6.18 -2.22 41.48
N ALA A 381 -5.24 -1.98 40.55
CA ALA A 381 -4.30 -2.97 40.02
C ALA A 381 -3.29 -2.26 39.10
N GLU A 382 -2.16 -1.82 39.64
CA GLU A 382 -0.97 -1.56 38.81
C GLU A 382 -0.37 -2.93 38.40
N ALA A 383 -0.93 -3.50 37.35
CA ALA A 383 -0.27 -4.49 36.50
C ALA A 383 -0.21 -3.85 35.11
N GLY A 384 0.94 -3.92 34.44
CA GLY A 384 1.19 -3.26 33.16
C GLY A 384 0.18 -3.66 32.07
N SER A 385 -0.95 -2.95 32.02
CA SER A 385 -1.94 -3.09 30.96
C SER A 385 -1.34 -2.48 29.72
N THR A 386 -0.96 -3.33 28.76
CA THR A 386 -0.55 -2.89 27.44
C THR A 386 -1.65 -1.97 26.87
N PRO A 387 -1.31 -0.77 26.38
CA PRO A 387 -2.28 0.11 25.73
C PRO A 387 -2.97 -0.62 24.57
N PRO A 388 -4.25 -0.35 24.31
CA PRO A 388 -5.01 -1.07 23.30
C PRO A 388 -4.40 -0.95 21.90
N GLY A 389 -3.90 0.23 21.50
CA GLY A 389 -3.22 0.41 20.21
C GLY A 389 -1.95 -0.43 20.10
N THR A 390 -1.14 -0.46 21.16
CA THR A 390 0.03 -1.35 21.25
C THR A 390 -0.33 -2.84 21.16
N ALA A 391 -1.45 -3.27 21.75
CA ALA A 391 -1.92 -4.65 21.68
C ALA A 391 -2.41 -5.01 20.26
N PHE A 392 -3.16 -4.12 19.60
CA PHE A 392 -3.52 -4.25 18.18
C PHE A 392 -2.28 -4.32 17.29
N ALA A 393 -1.32 -3.41 17.47
CA ALA A 393 -0.07 -3.43 16.72
C ALA A 393 0.72 -4.74 16.92
N ALA A 394 0.83 -5.23 18.15
CA ALA A 394 1.49 -6.51 18.43
C ALA A 394 0.85 -7.67 17.67
N ALA A 395 -0.49 -7.72 17.59
CA ALA A 395 -1.21 -8.71 16.81
C ALA A 395 -0.93 -8.58 15.30
N ALA A 396 -1.05 -7.37 14.74
CA ALA A 396 -0.82 -7.14 13.31
C ALA A 396 0.62 -7.49 12.88
N PHE A 397 1.62 -7.10 13.69
CA PHE A 397 3.03 -7.43 13.44
C PHE A 397 3.37 -8.90 13.69
N GLY A 398 2.68 -9.57 14.63
CA GLY A 398 2.79 -11.02 14.81
C GLY A 398 2.47 -11.76 13.52
N THR A 399 1.38 -11.37 12.84
CA THR A 399 1.00 -12.01 11.56
C THR A 399 2.07 -11.83 10.48
N LEU A 400 2.68 -10.64 10.36
CA LEU A 400 3.77 -10.40 9.42
C LEU A 400 4.98 -11.32 9.64
N ARG A 401 5.26 -11.68 10.89
CA ARG A 401 6.34 -12.62 11.25
C ARG A 401 5.94 -14.09 11.06
N GLY A 402 4.69 -14.37 10.71
CA GLY A 402 4.13 -15.71 10.60
C GLY A 402 3.69 -16.31 11.93
N ASP A 403 3.58 -15.50 12.99
CA ASP A 403 3.10 -15.95 14.30
C ASP A 403 1.58 -16.22 14.26
N ARG A 404 1.13 -17.19 15.06
CA ARG A 404 -0.30 -17.42 15.26
C ARG A 404 -0.84 -16.39 16.26
N VAL A 405 -1.67 -15.49 15.78
CA VAL A 405 -2.33 -14.47 16.60
C VAL A 405 -3.61 -15.03 17.23
N ASP A 406 -3.80 -14.78 18.51
CA ASP A 406 -5.03 -15.13 19.22
C ASP A 406 -6.11 -14.07 18.98
N THR A 407 -7.12 -14.40 18.16
CA THR A 407 -8.23 -13.49 17.87
C THR A 407 -9.14 -13.27 19.08
N ALA A 408 -9.17 -14.20 20.05
CA ALA A 408 -9.99 -14.04 21.25
C ALA A 408 -9.44 -12.93 22.17
N ALA A 409 -8.12 -12.76 22.21
CA ALA A 409 -7.51 -11.62 22.90
C ALA A 409 -7.91 -10.29 22.25
N LEU A 410 -7.98 -10.24 20.92
CA LEU A 410 -8.46 -9.05 20.20
C LEU A 410 -9.95 -8.77 20.42
N ASP A 411 -10.78 -9.82 20.47
CA ASP A 411 -12.20 -9.69 20.77
C ASP A 411 -12.44 -9.04 22.15
N SER A 412 -11.55 -9.29 23.12
CA SER A 412 -11.62 -8.67 24.45
C SER A 412 -11.25 -7.18 24.50
N LEU A 413 -10.56 -6.68 23.46
CA LEU A 413 -10.19 -5.27 23.32
C LEU A 413 -11.26 -4.46 22.59
N LEU A 414 -12.13 -5.12 21.83
CA LEU A 414 -13.21 -4.51 21.09
C LEU A 414 -14.49 -4.46 21.94
N PRO A 415 -15.42 -3.53 21.65
CA PRO A 415 -16.70 -3.49 22.35
C PRO A 415 -17.46 -4.82 22.19
N PRO A 416 -18.02 -5.39 23.27
CA PRO A 416 -18.60 -6.73 23.25
C PRO A 416 -19.87 -6.77 22.41
N GLU A 417 -19.99 -7.84 21.61
CA GLU A 417 -21.18 -8.07 20.79
C GLU A 417 -22.41 -8.38 21.64
N ILE A 418 -23.55 -7.84 21.20
CA ILE A 418 -24.86 -8.09 21.80
C ILE A 418 -25.76 -8.83 20.81
N ASP A 419 -26.68 -9.61 21.36
CA ASP A 419 -27.67 -10.39 20.61
C ASP A 419 -29.10 -9.83 20.71
N ARG A 420 -29.25 -8.68 21.40
CA ARG A 420 -30.55 -8.15 21.81
C ARG A 420 -30.74 -6.69 21.40
N VAL A 421 -31.92 -6.36 20.90
CA VAL A 421 -32.31 -5.01 20.46
C VAL A 421 -33.63 -4.54 21.09
N TYR A 422 -33.83 -3.24 21.14
CA TYR A 422 -35.11 -2.63 21.51
C TYR A 422 -35.94 -2.36 20.25
N LEU A 423 -37.13 -2.96 20.17
CA LEU A 423 -38.11 -2.65 19.14
C LEU A 423 -39.08 -1.60 19.66
N GLN A 424 -39.14 -0.45 18.99
CA GLN A 424 -39.98 0.69 19.37
C GLN A 424 -41.28 0.77 18.54
N HIS A 425 -42.27 1.49 19.07
CA HIS A 425 -43.60 1.61 18.44
C HIS A 425 -43.61 2.42 17.14
N ASP A 426 -42.60 3.25 16.92
CA ASP A 426 -42.41 4.08 15.73
C ASP A 426 -41.66 3.35 14.59
N LEU A 427 -41.53 2.02 14.69
CA LEU A 427 -40.80 1.14 13.77
C LEU A 427 -39.28 1.34 13.78
N SER A 428 -38.76 1.97 14.83
CA SER A 428 -37.34 2.10 15.08
C SER A 428 -36.82 0.89 15.88
N VAL A 429 -35.62 0.44 15.55
CA VAL A 429 -34.88 -0.63 16.22
C VAL A 429 -33.60 -0.02 16.79
N ILE A 430 -33.41 -0.12 18.10
CA ILE A 430 -32.22 0.41 18.77
C ILE A 430 -31.37 -0.75 19.27
N ALA A 431 -30.15 -0.84 18.77
CA ALA A 431 -29.10 -1.71 19.30
C ALA A 431 -28.26 -0.90 20.31
N PRO A 432 -28.25 -1.26 21.60
CA PRO A 432 -27.48 -0.52 22.63
C PRO A 432 -25.95 -0.74 22.55
N GLY A 433 -25.51 -1.62 21.66
CA GLY A 433 -24.14 -2.11 21.50
C GLY A 433 -23.93 -2.64 20.08
N PRO A 434 -22.70 -3.05 19.74
CA PRO A 434 -22.43 -3.69 18.46
C PRO A 434 -23.15 -5.04 18.37
N LEU A 435 -23.91 -5.25 17.30
CA LEU A 435 -24.66 -6.49 17.15
C LEU A 435 -23.75 -7.64 16.71
N ALA A 436 -24.06 -8.85 17.17
CA ALA A 436 -23.47 -10.06 16.63
C ALA A 436 -23.64 -10.10 15.09
N PRO A 437 -22.65 -10.57 14.33
CA PRO A 437 -22.58 -10.28 12.90
C PRO A 437 -23.72 -10.89 12.09
N GLU A 438 -24.19 -12.08 12.50
CA GLU A 438 -25.34 -12.75 11.89
C GLU A 438 -26.64 -11.97 12.09
N ILE A 439 -26.82 -11.36 13.28
CA ILE A 439 -28.00 -10.56 13.63
C ILE A 439 -27.97 -9.23 12.87
N ASP A 440 -26.81 -8.55 12.82
CA ASP A 440 -26.65 -7.31 12.05
C ASP A 440 -26.92 -7.54 10.56
N ALA A 441 -26.34 -8.59 9.96
CA ALA A 441 -26.52 -8.90 8.56
C ALA A 441 -27.99 -9.17 8.21
N ARG A 442 -28.72 -9.87 9.09
CA ARG A 442 -30.15 -10.14 8.92
C ARG A 442 -31.03 -8.91 9.20
N LEU A 443 -30.70 -8.08 10.19
CA LEU A 443 -31.41 -6.80 10.39
C LEU A 443 -31.26 -5.87 9.18
N ARG A 444 -30.11 -5.86 8.52
CA ARG A 444 -29.87 -5.06 7.30
C ARG A 444 -30.64 -5.53 6.08
N SER A 445 -31.13 -6.78 6.06
CA SER A 445 -32.02 -7.21 4.98
C SER A 445 -33.45 -6.69 5.15
N LEU A 446 -33.88 -6.42 6.39
CA LEU A 446 -35.26 -6.04 6.75
C LEU A 446 -35.43 -4.60 7.26
N ALA A 447 -34.34 -3.87 7.51
CA ALA A 447 -34.34 -2.50 7.99
C ALA A 447 -33.26 -1.65 7.30
N GLU A 448 -33.49 -0.34 7.22
CA GLU A 448 -32.50 0.65 6.80
C GLU A 448 -31.80 1.20 8.04
N ILE A 449 -30.49 1.40 7.97
CA ILE A 449 -29.73 1.96 9.08
C ILE A 449 -29.78 3.50 9.07
N GLU A 450 -30.12 4.10 10.21
CA GLU A 450 -30.21 5.57 10.34
C GLU A 450 -28.97 6.15 11.02
N ASN A 451 -28.50 5.52 12.09
CA ASN A 451 -27.31 5.96 12.81
C ASN A 451 -26.38 4.78 13.10
N ARG A 452 -25.08 5.05 13.02
CA ARG A 452 -24.01 4.08 13.22
C ARG A 452 -23.09 4.51 14.35
N GLY A 453 -22.75 3.55 15.18
CA GLY A 453 -21.79 3.72 16.25
C GLY A 453 -21.89 2.57 17.22
N LEU A 454 -21.39 2.80 18.43
CA LEU A 454 -21.54 1.86 19.54
C LEU A 454 -23.00 1.54 19.82
N ALA A 455 -23.89 2.53 19.68
CA ALA A 455 -25.33 2.32 19.61
C ALA A 455 -25.81 2.60 18.18
N SER A 456 -26.42 1.59 17.55
CA SER A 456 -26.91 1.68 16.18
C SER A 456 -28.44 1.75 16.17
N SER A 457 -29.00 2.57 15.28
CA SER A 457 -30.45 2.66 15.07
C SER A 457 -30.83 2.25 13.66
N TYR A 458 -31.86 1.42 13.54
CA TYR A 458 -32.41 0.95 12.28
C TYR A 458 -33.88 1.34 12.19
N ARG A 459 -34.35 1.51 10.96
CA ARG A 459 -35.71 1.87 10.62
C ARG A 459 -36.33 0.77 9.77
N ILE A 460 -37.41 0.20 10.27
CA ILE A 460 -38.23 -0.74 9.50
C ILE A 460 -39.29 0.06 8.75
N THR A 461 -39.44 -0.22 7.45
CA THR A 461 -40.47 0.38 6.61
C THR A 461 -41.17 -0.69 5.79
N GLN A 462 -42.31 -0.33 5.17
CA GLN A 462 -42.98 -1.23 4.23
C GLN A 462 -42.02 -1.68 3.10
N ALA A 463 -41.20 -0.75 2.58
CA ALA A 463 -40.30 -1.04 1.48
C ALA A 463 -39.18 -2.02 1.86
N THR A 464 -38.69 -1.97 3.10
CA THR A 464 -37.66 -2.90 3.58
C THR A 464 -38.23 -4.30 3.84
N ILE A 465 -39.47 -4.39 4.33
CA ILE A 465 -40.17 -5.68 4.47
C ILE A 465 -40.49 -6.28 3.10
N ASP A 466 -41.02 -5.50 2.15
CA ASP A 466 -41.30 -5.99 0.80
C ASP A 466 -40.02 -6.52 0.13
N ARG A 467 -38.88 -5.82 0.33
CA ARG A 467 -37.56 -6.25 -0.14
C ARG A 467 -37.10 -7.56 0.51
N ALA A 468 -37.24 -7.68 1.82
CA ALA A 468 -36.87 -8.88 2.56
C ALA A 468 -37.68 -10.09 2.08
N LEU A 469 -39.00 -9.96 1.96
CA LEU A 469 -39.88 -11.02 1.48
C LEU A 469 -39.52 -11.45 0.05
N SER A 470 -39.26 -10.49 -0.83
CA SER A 470 -38.88 -10.78 -2.23
C SER A 470 -37.50 -11.44 -2.35
N SER A 471 -36.67 -11.37 -1.30
CA SER A 471 -35.38 -12.07 -1.20
C SER A 471 -35.48 -13.49 -0.60
N GLY A 472 -36.70 -13.95 -0.29
CA GLY A 472 -36.99 -15.31 0.20
C GLY A 472 -37.34 -15.42 1.68
N GLU A 473 -37.43 -14.30 2.42
CA GLU A 473 -37.96 -14.33 3.79
C GLU A 473 -39.48 -14.47 3.79
N THR A 474 -40.04 -14.96 4.90
CA THR A 474 -41.49 -15.11 5.10
C THR A 474 -41.94 -14.31 6.32
N GLU A 475 -43.24 -14.00 6.42
CA GLU A 475 -43.81 -13.37 7.62
C GLU A 475 -43.41 -14.14 8.90
N GLN A 476 -43.48 -15.48 8.85
CA GLN A 476 -43.18 -16.31 9.99
C GLN A 476 -41.69 -16.28 10.36
N THR A 477 -40.78 -16.35 9.38
CA THR A 477 -39.33 -16.31 9.64
C THR A 477 -38.89 -14.95 10.16
N LEU A 478 -39.47 -13.85 9.65
CA LEU A 478 -39.23 -12.50 10.15
C LEU A 478 -39.78 -12.29 11.57
N ARG A 479 -41.00 -12.77 11.85
CA ARG A 479 -41.62 -12.70 13.19
C ARG A 479 -40.82 -13.52 14.21
N THR A 480 -40.40 -14.72 13.87
CA THR A 480 -39.55 -15.55 14.74
C THR A 480 -38.23 -14.84 15.06
N PHE A 481 -37.54 -14.34 14.04
CA PHE A 481 -36.28 -13.62 14.22
C PHE A 481 -36.43 -12.39 15.13
N LEU A 482 -37.38 -11.50 14.82
CA LEU A 482 -37.62 -10.28 15.61
C LEU A 482 -38.04 -10.59 17.04
N GLY A 483 -38.75 -11.71 17.26
CA GLY A 483 -39.12 -12.18 18.59
C GLY A 483 -37.92 -12.68 19.40
N GLU A 484 -36.96 -13.35 18.75
CA GLU A 484 -35.74 -13.85 19.38
C GLU A 484 -34.80 -12.71 19.79
N VAL A 485 -34.62 -11.70 18.93
CA VAL A 485 -33.68 -10.60 19.20
C VAL A 485 -34.28 -9.47 20.05
N SER A 486 -35.60 -9.37 20.19
CA SER A 486 -36.22 -8.25 20.92
C SER A 486 -36.14 -8.40 22.44
N LEU A 487 -35.81 -7.30 23.13
CA LEU A 487 -35.94 -7.15 24.59
C LEU A 487 -37.36 -6.77 25.03
N THR A 488 -38.10 -6.09 24.16
CA THR A 488 -39.41 -5.49 24.46
C THR A 488 -40.58 -6.30 23.90
N GLY A 489 -40.30 -7.37 23.15
CA GLY A 489 -41.28 -8.04 22.29
C GLY A 489 -41.51 -7.29 20.98
N ILE A 490 -42.40 -7.79 20.13
CA ILE A 490 -42.74 -7.17 18.84
C ILE A 490 -43.90 -6.17 19.07
N PRO A 491 -43.72 -4.87 18.79
CA PRO A 491 -44.79 -3.89 18.87
C PRO A 491 -45.93 -4.20 17.88
N GLN A 492 -47.17 -3.90 18.26
CA GLN A 492 -48.35 -4.15 17.42
C GLN A 492 -48.25 -3.50 16.03
N ALA A 493 -47.68 -2.29 15.94
CA ALA A 493 -47.48 -1.61 14.66
C ALA A 493 -46.57 -2.39 13.71
N LEU A 494 -45.51 -3.01 14.24
CA LEU A 494 -44.58 -3.83 13.47
C LEU A 494 -45.22 -5.18 13.09
N ASP A 495 -45.96 -5.81 14.01
CA ASP A 495 -46.66 -7.07 13.74
C ASP A 495 -47.72 -6.93 12.63
N TYR A 496 -48.47 -5.83 12.63
CA TYR A 496 -49.39 -5.50 11.56
C TYR A 496 -48.65 -5.30 10.23
N LEU A 497 -47.53 -4.59 10.24
CA LEU A 497 -46.74 -4.32 9.03
C LEU A 497 -46.16 -5.61 8.43
N LEU A 498 -45.71 -6.55 9.26
CA LEU A 498 -45.28 -7.89 8.81
C LEU A 498 -46.44 -8.66 8.16
N THR A 499 -47.61 -8.67 8.81
CA THR A 499 -48.81 -9.37 8.32
C THR A 499 -49.28 -8.79 6.99
N GLU A 500 -49.33 -7.46 6.87
CA GLU A 500 -49.74 -6.80 5.62
C GLU A 500 -48.70 -6.98 4.51
N GLY A 501 -47.40 -6.96 4.84
CA GLY A 501 -46.32 -7.31 3.89
C GLY A 501 -46.47 -8.72 3.36
N GLY A 502 -46.67 -9.71 4.23
CA GLY A 502 -46.89 -11.11 3.85
C GLY A 502 -48.13 -11.29 2.96
N ARG A 503 -49.24 -10.60 3.27
CA ARG A 503 -50.48 -10.64 2.47
C ARG A 503 -50.31 -10.03 1.07
N ARG A 504 -49.51 -8.98 0.95
CA ARG A 504 -49.24 -8.28 -0.32
C ARG A 504 -48.19 -8.98 -1.16
N HIS A 505 -47.27 -9.70 -0.53
CA HIS A 505 -46.19 -10.40 -1.21
C HIS A 505 -46.74 -11.44 -2.21
N GLY A 506 -46.15 -11.48 -3.41
CA GLY A 506 -46.57 -12.41 -4.47
C GLY A 506 -47.90 -12.06 -5.15
N LEU A 507 -48.46 -10.86 -4.91
CA LEU A 507 -49.59 -10.36 -5.70
C LEU A 507 -49.20 -10.15 -7.16
N VAL A 508 -47.99 -9.65 -7.43
CA VAL A 508 -47.42 -9.58 -8.78
C VAL A 508 -46.34 -10.65 -8.91
N ARG A 509 -46.43 -11.47 -9.97
CA ARG A 509 -45.49 -12.56 -10.26
C ARG A 509 -44.89 -12.34 -11.65
N VAL A 510 -43.57 -12.33 -11.72
CA VAL A 510 -42.80 -12.15 -12.96
C VAL A 510 -42.18 -13.47 -13.33
N ARG A 511 -42.51 -13.99 -14.51
CA ARG A 511 -42.02 -15.29 -14.98
C ARG A 511 -41.28 -15.14 -16.30
N GLN A 512 -40.25 -15.95 -16.47
CA GLN A 512 -39.59 -16.12 -17.76
C GLN A 512 -40.39 -17.05 -18.68
N GLY A 513 -40.72 -16.58 -19.88
CA GLY A 513 -41.21 -17.38 -21.01
C GLY A 513 -40.50 -16.96 -22.30
N ASP A 514 -41.13 -17.17 -23.47
CA ASP A 514 -40.66 -16.58 -24.75
C ASP A 514 -40.56 -15.05 -24.67
N LEU A 515 -41.40 -14.47 -23.83
CA LEU A 515 -41.38 -13.09 -23.38
C LEU A 515 -41.59 -13.08 -21.86
N THR A 516 -41.23 -11.98 -21.20
CA THR A 516 -41.46 -11.83 -19.76
C THR A 516 -42.95 -11.73 -19.49
N LEU A 517 -43.48 -12.62 -18.65
CA LEU A 517 -44.89 -12.68 -18.26
C LEU A 517 -45.07 -12.08 -16.88
N ILE A 518 -46.07 -11.21 -16.72
CA ILE A 518 -46.42 -10.56 -15.45
C ILE A 518 -47.87 -10.94 -15.11
N ARG A 519 -48.02 -11.68 -14.02
CA ARG A 519 -49.29 -12.24 -13.56
C ARG A 519 -49.67 -11.65 -12.21
N SER A 520 -50.97 -11.54 -11.97
CA SER A 520 -51.52 -11.19 -10.66
C SER A 520 -52.92 -11.79 -10.54
N ALA A 521 -53.27 -12.25 -9.35
CA ALA A 521 -54.63 -12.71 -9.05
C ALA A 521 -55.62 -11.52 -9.01
N ASP A 522 -55.12 -10.32 -8.77
CA ASP A 522 -55.89 -9.08 -8.82
C ASP A 522 -55.82 -8.46 -10.22
N GLY A 523 -56.92 -8.55 -10.96
CA GLY A 523 -57.07 -7.95 -12.29
C GLY A 523 -57.16 -6.42 -12.29
N VAL A 524 -57.48 -5.78 -11.16
CA VAL A 524 -57.41 -4.31 -11.02
C VAL A 524 -55.96 -3.88 -10.99
N LEU A 525 -55.12 -4.60 -10.25
CA LEU A 525 -53.68 -4.36 -10.17
C LEU A 525 -53.01 -4.49 -11.54
N LEU A 526 -53.34 -5.53 -12.34
CA LEU A 526 -52.82 -5.66 -13.70
C LEU A 526 -53.22 -4.48 -14.61
N ARG A 527 -54.45 -4.00 -14.50
CA ARG A 527 -54.86 -2.81 -15.27
C ARG A 527 -54.12 -1.56 -14.82
N ALA A 528 -53.86 -1.40 -13.53
CA ALA A 528 -53.06 -0.30 -13.01
C ALA A 528 -51.62 -0.34 -13.55
N LEU A 529 -50.98 -1.52 -13.49
CA LEU A 529 -49.63 -1.73 -14.04
C LEU A 529 -49.54 -1.35 -15.53
N ALA A 530 -50.54 -1.71 -16.33
CA ALA A 530 -50.55 -1.44 -17.77
C ALA A 530 -50.64 0.06 -18.13
N VAL A 531 -51.13 0.90 -17.21
CA VAL A 531 -51.35 2.34 -17.44
C VAL A 531 -50.34 3.20 -16.68
N ASP A 532 -49.53 2.59 -15.81
CA ASP A 532 -48.52 3.29 -15.04
C ASP A 532 -47.39 3.84 -15.93
N GLN A 533 -47.23 5.16 -15.91
CA GLN A 533 -46.20 5.84 -16.69
C GLN A 533 -44.78 5.48 -16.22
N ALA A 534 -44.59 5.15 -14.94
CA ALA A 534 -43.30 4.71 -14.42
C ALA A 534 -42.85 3.38 -15.05
N LEU A 535 -43.80 2.55 -15.46
CA LEU A 535 -43.56 1.27 -16.12
C LEU A 535 -43.56 1.36 -17.66
N GLY A 536 -43.65 2.57 -18.21
CA GLY A 536 -43.61 2.81 -19.66
C GLY A 536 -42.47 2.11 -20.40
N PRO A 537 -41.22 2.11 -19.90
CA PRO A 537 -40.11 1.40 -20.53
C PRO A 537 -40.30 -0.13 -20.64
N LEU A 538 -41.14 -0.74 -19.79
CA LEU A 538 -41.46 -2.16 -19.87
C LEU A 538 -42.36 -2.49 -21.07
N GLY A 539 -43.03 -1.51 -21.68
CA GLY A 539 -43.89 -1.73 -22.85
C GLY A 539 -44.96 -2.80 -22.60
N LEU A 540 -45.57 -2.77 -21.40
CA LEU A 540 -46.53 -3.76 -20.95
C LEU A 540 -47.73 -3.84 -21.90
N ARG A 541 -47.97 -5.02 -22.45
CA ARG A 541 -49.11 -5.28 -23.33
C ARG A 541 -49.94 -6.46 -22.80
N PRO A 542 -51.27 -6.45 -22.99
CA PRO A 542 -52.10 -7.59 -22.61
C PRO A 542 -51.71 -8.85 -23.39
N GLY A 543 -51.54 -9.95 -22.66
CA GLY A 543 -51.35 -11.31 -23.17
C GLY A 543 -52.68 -12.05 -23.34
N HIS A 544 -52.61 -13.24 -23.92
CA HIS A 544 -53.81 -14.05 -24.21
C HIS A 544 -54.45 -14.69 -22.96
N GLY A 545 -53.68 -14.86 -21.88
CA GLY A 545 -54.13 -15.48 -20.62
C GLY A 545 -54.63 -14.51 -19.55
N GLY A 546 -54.88 -13.24 -19.87
CA GLY A 546 -55.23 -12.22 -18.87
C GLY A 546 -54.04 -11.69 -18.06
N GLU A 547 -52.83 -12.06 -18.48
CA GLU A 547 -51.55 -11.56 -17.96
C GLU A 547 -51.02 -10.39 -18.79
N LEU A 548 -50.02 -9.68 -18.29
CA LEU A 548 -49.26 -8.71 -19.07
C LEU A 548 -47.99 -9.35 -19.59
N VAL A 549 -47.55 -8.97 -20.79
CA VAL A 549 -46.29 -9.45 -21.36
C VAL A 549 -45.39 -8.28 -21.71
N SER A 550 -44.08 -8.46 -21.51
CA SER A 550 -43.04 -7.49 -21.81
C SER A 550 -41.94 -8.12 -22.68
N ARG A 551 -41.31 -7.29 -23.53
CA ARG A 551 -40.09 -7.67 -24.27
C ARG A 551 -38.81 -7.41 -23.47
N VAL A 552 -38.91 -6.69 -22.36
CA VAL A 552 -37.80 -6.46 -21.44
C VAL A 552 -37.53 -7.74 -20.68
N ASP A 553 -36.28 -8.01 -20.35
CA ASP A 553 -35.89 -9.23 -19.64
C ASP A 553 -36.56 -9.34 -18.26
N PRO A 554 -36.70 -10.55 -17.70
CA PRO A 554 -37.39 -10.77 -16.43
C PRO A 554 -36.74 -10.03 -15.25
N VAL A 555 -35.41 -9.90 -15.25
CA VAL A 555 -34.66 -9.27 -14.15
C VAL A 555 -34.92 -7.77 -14.12
N THR A 556 -34.80 -7.09 -15.27
CA THR A 556 -35.11 -5.66 -15.38
C THR A 556 -36.59 -5.40 -15.09
N SER A 557 -37.50 -6.25 -15.61
CA SER A 557 -38.93 -6.12 -15.35
C SER A 557 -39.28 -6.24 -13.87
N TYR A 558 -38.69 -7.22 -13.19
CA TYR A 558 -38.81 -7.40 -11.76
C TYR A 558 -38.32 -6.16 -11.00
N TRP A 559 -37.12 -5.65 -11.29
CA TRP A 559 -36.58 -4.49 -10.56
C TRP A 559 -37.36 -3.21 -10.81
N MET A 560 -37.86 -2.98 -12.02
CA MET A 560 -38.71 -1.83 -12.32
C MET A 560 -40.05 -1.88 -11.55
N LEU A 561 -40.65 -3.07 -11.40
CA LEU A 561 -41.86 -3.24 -10.61
C LEU A 561 -41.59 -3.01 -9.12
N VAL A 562 -40.48 -3.53 -8.59
CA VAL A 562 -40.04 -3.29 -7.21
C VAL A 562 -39.76 -1.80 -6.95
N ASP A 563 -39.08 -1.11 -7.87
CA ASP A 563 -38.80 0.34 -7.76
C ASP A 563 -40.07 1.19 -7.83
N ALA A 564 -41.06 0.76 -8.62
CA ALA A 564 -42.38 1.35 -8.64
C ALA A 564 -43.26 0.94 -7.44
N ARG A 565 -42.68 0.22 -6.46
CA ARG A 565 -43.31 -0.21 -5.19
C ARG A 565 -44.46 -1.20 -5.36
N TYR A 566 -44.41 -2.03 -6.40
CA TYR A 566 -45.31 -3.16 -6.56
C TYR A 566 -44.74 -4.41 -5.88
N PRO A 567 -45.54 -5.15 -5.09
CA PRO A 567 -45.08 -6.33 -4.35
C PRO A 567 -44.91 -7.50 -5.32
N THR A 568 -43.67 -7.72 -5.74
CA THR A 568 -43.31 -8.52 -6.91
C THR A 568 -42.47 -9.72 -6.52
N VAL A 569 -42.82 -10.89 -7.04
CA VAL A 569 -42.06 -12.14 -6.88
C VAL A 569 -41.58 -12.60 -8.25
N ALA A 570 -40.33 -13.07 -8.32
CA ALA A 570 -39.81 -13.71 -9.53
C ALA A 570 -40.09 -15.21 -9.50
N GLU A 571 -40.46 -15.77 -10.64
CA GLU A 571 -40.70 -17.20 -10.84
C GLU A 571 -39.79 -17.75 -11.93
N ASP A 572 -39.32 -18.99 -11.76
CA ASP A 572 -38.66 -19.75 -12.83
C ASP A 572 -39.66 -20.24 -13.89
N GLY A 573 -39.15 -20.90 -14.93
CA GLY A 573 -40.00 -21.48 -15.99
C GLY A 573 -40.99 -22.54 -15.50
N GLU A 574 -40.74 -23.16 -14.34
CA GLU A 574 -41.60 -24.17 -13.72
C GLU A 574 -42.64 -23.55 -12.77
N GLY A 575 -42.48 -22.26 -12.44
CA GLY A 575 -43.37 -21.51 -11.54
C GLY A 575 -42.94 -21.53 -10.07
N HIS A 576 -41.73 -21.97 -9.76
CA HIS A 576 -41.15 -21.86 -8.43
C HIS A 576 -40.61 -20.45 -8.20
N GLU A 577 -40.72 -19.96 -6.97
CA GLU A 577 -40.23 -18.64 -6.60
C GLU A 577 -38.70 -18.63 -6.58
N VAL A 578 -38.10 -17.65 -7.25
CA VAL A 578 -36.65 -17.47 -7.33
C VAL A 578 -36.27 -16.17 -6.65
N PRO A 579 -35.37 -16.18 -5.65
CA PRO A 579 -34.91 -14.95 -5.01
C PRO A 579 -34.06 -14.15 -6.00
N MET A 580 -34.34 -12.85 -6.11
CA MET A 580 -33.61 -11.95 -7.00
C MET A 580 -32.73 -10.99 -6.18
N ASN A 581 -31.45 -10.87 -6.53
CA ASN A 581 -30.51 -9.97 -5.86
C ASN A 581 -30.02 -8.84 -6.79
N ARG A 582 -30.05 -7.60 -6.29
CA ARG A 582 -29.70 -6.38 -7.04
C ARG A 582 -28.19 -6.26 -7.27
N GLY A 583 -27.40 -6.87 -6.38
CA GLY A 583 -25.95 -6.75 -6.39
C GLY A 583 -25.29 -7.88 -7.18
N ARG A 584 -24.57 -7.52 -8.24
CA ARG A 584 -23.59 -8.42 -8.85
C ARG A 584 -22.39 -8.56 -7.89
N VAL A 585 -22.28 -9.74 -7.30
CA VAL A 585 -21.10 -10.17 -6.55
C VAL A 585 -20.14 -10.80 -7.55
N ILE A 586 -18.87 -10.40 -7.51
CA ILE A 586 -17.83 -11.01 -8.34
C ILE A 586 -16.98 -11.95 -7.51
N GLU A 587 -16.33 -12.90 -8.17
CA GLU A 587 -15.38 -13.78 -7.48
C GLU A 587 -14.17 -12.96 -7.04
N ALA A 588 -13.67 -13.22 -5.82
CA ALA A 588 -12.48 -12.54 -5.34
C ALA A 588 -11.29 -12.91 -6.24
N PRO A 589 -10.45 -11.95 -6.67
CA PRO A 589 -9.25 -12.27 -7.42
C PRO A 589 -8.36 -13.21 -6.59
N SER A 590 -7.88 -14.30 -7.20
CA SER A 590 -7.05 -15.29 -6.50
C SER A 590 -5.71 -14.65 -6.09
N THR A 591 -5.54 -14.44 -4.78
CA THR A 591 -4.29 -13.92 -4.19
C THR A 591 -3.14 -14.93 -4.26
N ALA A 592 -3.43 -16.20 -4.54
CA ALA A 592 -2.43 -17.28 -4.67
C ALA A 592 -1.44 -17.05 -5.83
N GLY A 593 -1.83 -16.29 -6.86
CA GLY A 593 -0.94 -15.95 -7.97
C GLY A 593 0.01 -14.78 -7.68
N ALA A 594 -0.33 -13.91 -6.72
CA ALA A 594 0.47 -12.73 -6.38
C ALA A 594 1.56 -13.05 -5.34
N ALA A 595 1.30 -13.95 -4.38
CA ALA A 595 2.28 -14.34 -3.36
C ALA A 595 3.39 -15.26 -3.90
N ALA A 596 3.15 -16.01 -4.98
CA ALA A 596 4.17 -16.86 -5.62
C ALA A 596 5.14 -16.09 -6.52
N SER A 597 4.87 -14.82 -6.82
CA SER A 597 5.78 -13.93 -7.52
C SER A 597 6.16 -12.81 -6.57
N GLY A 598 7.22 -13.03 -5.77
CA GLY A 598 7.88 -12.02 -4.93
C GLY A 598 8.55 -10.88 -5.72
N THR A 599 7.93 -10.52 -6.83
CA THR A 599 8.22 -9.41 -7.72
C THR A 599 7.13 -8.38 -7.49
N ALA A 600 7.26 -7.60 -6.42
CA ALA A 600 6.76 -6.23 -6.44
C ALA A 600 7.56 -5.50 -7.53
N THR A 601 7.18 -5.73 -8.78
CA THR A 601 7.98 -5.30 -9.91
C THR A 601 7.05 -4.66 -10.89
N ALA A 602 7.34 -3.38 -11.13
CA ALA A 602 6.75 -2.44 -12.07
C ALA A 602 5.75 -3.00 -13.10
N SER A 603 4.73 -2.19 -13.41
CA SER A 603 3.72 -2.47 -14.45
C SER A 603 4.32 -3.19 -15.66
N PRO A 604 3.64 -4.20 -16.25
CA PRO A 604 4.13 -4.93 -17.42
C PRO A 604 4.55 -4.01 -18.58
N ALA A 605 3.99 -2.79 -18.64
CA ALA A 605 4.41 -1.74 -19.57
C ALA A 605 5.85 -1.25 -19.35
N VAL A 606 6.33 -1.15 -18.11
CA VAL A 606 7.71 -0.73 -17.77
C VAL A 606 8.71 -1.81 -18.16
N HIS A 607 8.39 -3.08 -17.90
CA HIS A 607 9.21 -4.21 -18.35
C HIS A 607 9.30 -4.28 -19.88
N ALA A 608 8.18 -4.09 -20.57
CA ALA A 608 8.15 -4.05 -22.03
C ALA A 608 8.97 -2.88 -22.60
N ALA A 609 8.90 -1.70 -21.98
CA ALA A 609 9.70 -0.53 -22.37
C ALA A 609 11.20 -0.74 -22.13
N ALA A 610 11.58 -1.33 -20.99
CA ALA A 610 12.97 -1.68 -20.69
C ALA A 610 13.51 -2.71 -21.69
N ALA A 611 12.75 -3.77 -21.99
CA ALA A 611 13.13 -4.78 -22.98
C ALA A 611 13.31 -4.18 -24.39
N ALA A 612 12.42 -3.28 -24.81
CA ALA A 612 12.52 -2.59 -26.10
C ALA A 612 13.77 -1.69 -26.18
N LEU A 613 14.11 -0.98 -25.10
CA LEU A 613 15.31 -0.16 -25.03
C LEU A 613 16.58 -1.03 -25.09
N LEU A 614 16.61 -2.16 -24.37
CA LEU A 614 17.76 -3.08 -24.38
C LEU A 614 18.01 -3.69 -25.74
N LEU A 615 16.96 -4.09 -26.44
CA LEU A 615 17.08 -4.61 -27.80
C LEU A 615 17.73 -3.57 -28.73
N GLY A 616 17.34 -2.29 -28.61
CA GLY A 616 17.97 -1.18 -29.34
C GLY A 616 19.45 -0.99 -28.98
N LEU A 617 19.79 -1.04 -27.69
CA LEU A 617 21.17 -0.89 -27.22
C LEU A 617 22.09 -2.02 -27.68
N ARG A 618 21.63 -3.27 -27.64
CA ARG A 618 22.39 -4.43 -28.13
C ARG A 618 22.60 -4.42 -29.64
N GLN A 619 21.60 -3.95 -30.39
CA GLN A 619 21.72 -3.77 -31.84
C GLN A 619 22.72 -2.66 -32.19
N ALA A 620 22.71 -1.55 -31.44
CA ALA A 620 23.66 -0.46 -31.62
C ALA A 620 25.09 -0.88 -31.24
N ASP A 621 25.27 -1.66 -30.17
CA ASP A 621 26.58 -2.17 -29.71
C ASP A 621 27.18 -3.19 -30.70
N ALA A 622 26.36 -4.12 -31.21
CA ALA A 622 26.76 -5.06 -32.25
C ALA A 622 27.18 -4.38 -33.57
N GLN A 623 26.65 -3.19 -33.86
CA GLN A 623 27.04 -2.36 -35.02
C GLN A 623 28.25 -1.46 -34.73
N SER A 624 28.60 -1.22 -33.45
CA SER A 624 29.62 -0.27 -33.01
C SER A 624 30.96 -0.92 -32.62
N ALA A 625 31.06 -2.25 -32.62
CA ALA A 625 32.27 -2.99 -32.26
C ALA A 625 33.50 -2.73 -33.16
N ASP A 626 33.34 -1.98 -34.26
CA ASP A 626 34.39 -1.73 -35.26
C ASP A 626 34.86 -0.26 -35.36
N ASP A 627 34.45 0.66 -34.47
CA ASP A 627 34.68 2.11 -34.69
C ASP A 627 35.12 2.94 -33.46
N SER A 628 36.32 2.66 -32.93
CA SER A 628 36.94 3.46 -31.85
C SER A 628 37.14 4.94 -32.23
N THR A 629 37.22 5.26 -33.53
CA THR A 629 37.42 6.63 -34.03
C THR A 629 36.13 7.45 -33.95
N ALA A 630 34.97 6.86 -34.23
CA ALA A 630 33.67 7.50 -34.08
C ALA A 630 33.35 7.86 -32.62
N TRP A 631 33.81 7.03 -31.68
CA TRP A 631 33.70 7.28 -30.24
C TRP A 631 34.51 8.50 -29.79
N ILE A 632 35.79 8.60 -30.18
CA ILE A 632 36.65 9.76 -29.85
C ILE A 632 36.11 11.06 -30.49
N ALA A 633 35.59 10.99 -31.71
CA ALA A 633 34.99 12.14 -32.38
C ALA A 633 33.79 12.71 -31.61
N ARG A 634 32.91 11.86 -31.07
CA ARG A 634 31.76 12.32 -30.25
C ARG A 634 32.19 12.95 -28.92
N GLN A 635 33.18 12.38 -28.24
CA GLN A 635 33.74 12.96 -27.01
C GLN A 635 34.31 14.36 -27.24
N LEU A 636 35.03 14.52 -28.34
CA LEU A 636 35.56 15.82 -28.73
C LEU A 636 34.46 16.82 -29.08
N ASP A 637 33.36 16.40 -29.72
CA ASP A 637 32.23 17.30 -29.99
C ASP A 637 31.54 17.78 -28.69
N LYS A 638 31.40 16.89 -27.69
CA LYS A 638 30.88 17.26 -26.35
C LYS A 638 31.82 18.26 -25.67
N ALA A 639 33.13 17.99 -25.67
CA ALA A 639 34.15 18.86 -25.06
C ALA A 639 34.28 20.23 -25.76
N VAL A 640 34.10 20.30 -27.09
CA VAL A 640 34.03 21.55 -27.85
C VAL A 640 32.83 22.39 -27.41
N ARG A 641 31.65 21.78 -27.23
CA ARG A 641 30.43 22.49 -26.82
C ARG A 641 30.54 23.04 -25.39
N SER A 642 31.16 22.28 -24.49
CA SER A 642 31.35 22.69 -23.08
C SER A 642 32.62 23.51 -22.84
N ARG A 643 33.51 23.64 -23.84
CA ARG A 643 34.86 24.24 -23.75
C ARG A 643 35.70 23.65 -22.61
N THR A 644 35.52 22.36 -22.34
CA THR A 644 36.22 21.66 -21.26
C THR A 644 37.65 21.30 -21.70
N PRO A 645 38.70 21.60 -20.91
CA PRO A 645 40.06 21.18 -21.23
C PRO A 645 40.19 19.65 -21.22
N VAL A 646 40.96 19.11 -22.16
CA VAL A 646 41.16 17.67 -22.36
C VAL A 646 42.64 17.34 -22.49
N THR A 647 43.06 16.18 -22.00
CA THR A 647 44.39 15.61 -22.25
C THR A 647 44.28 14.53 -23.33
N LEU A 648 45.05 14.67 -24.41
CA LEU A 648 45.03 13.80 -25.60
C LEU A 648 46.37 13.09 -25.74
N ASP A 649 46.37 11.76 -25.85
CA ASP A 649 47.56 11.00 -26.23
C ASP A 649 47.51 10.75 -27.74
N VAL A 650 48.40 11.44 -28.48
CA VAL A 650 48.40 11.50 -29.94
C VAL A 650 49.57 10.69 -30.50
N HIS A 651 49.28 9.79 -31.43
CA HIS A 651 50.28 9.04 -32.18
C HIS A 651 50.91 9.93 -33.26
N MET A 652 52.22 10.08 -33.20
CA MET A 652 53.01 10.86 -34.14
C MET A 652 53.47 9.98 -35.32
N PRO A 653 53.79 10.57 -36.49
CA PRO A 653 54.23 9.81 -37.67
C PRO A 653 55.54 9.01 -37.47
N ASP A 654 56.30 9.31 -36.42
CA ASP A 654 57.55 8.65 -36.05
C ASP A 654 57.36 7.40 -35.16
N GLY A 655 56.10 7.04 -34.85
CA GLY A 655 55.77 5.90 -34.00
C GLY A 655 55.74 6.20 -32.50
N SER A 656 56.00 7.45 -32.10
CA SER A 656 55.92 7.87 -30.69
C SER A 656 54.52 8.35 -30.32
N THR A 657 54.15 8.22 -29.04
CA THR A 657 52.90 8.77 -28.49
C THR A 657 53.22 10.00 -27.64
N THR A 658 52.60 11.14 -27.96
CA THR A 658 52.82 12.40 -27.23
C THR A 658 51.54 12.83 -26.51
N ARG A 659 51.67 13.16 -25.22
CA ARG A 659 50.57 13.69 -24.40
C ARG A 659 50.41 15.19 -24.58
N LEU A 660 49.19 15.64 -24.89
CA LEU A 660 48.83 17.00 -25.21
C LEU A 660 47.68 17.49 -24.32
N ASP A 661 47.95 18.48 -23.45
CA ASP A 661 46.90 19.18 -22.70
C ASP A 661 46.30 20.27 -23.58
N ALA A 662 45.05 20.11 -23.96
CA ALA A 662 44.42 20.86 -25.04
C ALA A 662 43.03 21.39 -24.64
N THR A 663 42.76 22.67 -24.91
CA THR A 663 41.40 23.21 -24.86
C THR A 663 40.78 23.12 -26.26
N PRO A 664 39.74 22.28 -26.45
CA PRO A 664 39.15 22.05 -27.77
C PRO A 664 38.32 23.26 -28.22
N LEU A 665 38.54 23.72 -29.45
CA LEU A 665 37.89 24.90 -30.03
C LEU A 665 36.81 24.54 -31.04
N ALA A 666 37.10 23.59 -31.92
CA ALA A 666 36.18 23.13 -32.97
C ALA A 666 36.58 21.74 -33.46
N LEU A 667 35.59 20.93 -33.83
CA LEU A 667 35.79 19.63 -34.49
C LEU A 667 35.16 19.70 -35.88
N SER A 668 35.95 19.52 -36.93
CA SER A 668 35.44 19.52 -38.32
C SER A 668 36.23 18.55 -39.19
N ASN A 669 35.53 17.82 -40.07
CA ASN A 669 36.12 16.84 -40.99
C ASN A 669 37.08 15.84 -40.33
N GLY A 670 36.77 15.36 -39.12
CA GLY A 670 37.62 14.42 -38.38
C GLY A 670 38.94 15.01 -37.87
N ARG A 671 39.04 16.35 -37.78
CA ARG A 671 40.19 17.07 -37.22
C ARG A 671 39.74 17.96 -36.07
N LEU A 672 40.42 17.83 -34.94
CA LEU A 672 40.23 18.66 -33.77
C LEU A 672 41.14 19.89 -33.87
N ARG A 673 40.56 21.08 -33.81
CA ARG A 673 41.30 22.31 -33.56
C ARG A 673 41.26 22.60 -32.05
N CYS A 674 42.42 22.77 -31.43
CA CYS A 674 42.54 22.99 -30.01
C CYS A 674 43.72 23.93 -29.67
N VAL A 675 43.69 24.55 -28.50
CA VAL A 675 44.82 25.31 -27.96
C VAL A 675 45.61 24.40 -27.04
N ASP A 676 46.89 24.19 -27.33
CA ASP A 676 47.79 23.50 -26.40
C ASP A 676 48.06 24.42 -25.20
N VAL A 677 47.63 23.99 -24.01
CA VAL A 677 47.70 24.78 -22.77
C VAL A 677 49.15 24.97 -22.32
N ARG A 678 50.04 24.02 -22.63
CA ARG A 678 51.47 24.07 -22.26
C ARG A 678 52.29 24.91 -23.22
N ALA A 679 52.00 24.81 -24.52
CA ALA A 679 52.73 25.54 -25.55
C ALA A 679 52.13 26.92 -25.86
N GLY A 680 50.87 27.18 -25.49
CA GLY A 680 50.15 28.40 -25.81
C GLY A 680 49.87 28.59 -27.30
N VAL A 681 49.92 27.52 -28.09
CA VAL A 681 49.81 27.54 -29.56
C VAL A 681 48.59 26.74 -30.01
N GLU A 682 47.88 27.24 -31.02
CA GLU A 682 46.81 26.49 -31.68
C GLU A 682 47.37 25.31 -32.49
N ARG A 683 46.81 24.12 -32.27
CA ARG A 683 47.16 22.89 -32.97
C ARG A 683 45.93 22.26 -33.60
N THR A 684 46.14 21.57 -34.72
CA THR A 684 45.11 20.76 -35.37
C THR A 684 45.54 19.30 -35.35
N VAL A 685 44.75 18.45 -34.69
CA VAL A 685 45.04 17.03 -34.48
C VAL A 685 44.00 16.18 -35.22
N PRO A 686 44.41 15.25 -36.12
CA PRO A 686 43.48 14.28 -36.70
C PRO A 686 42.94 13.34 -35.62
N VAL A 687 41.61 13.14 -35.59
CA VAL A 687 40.98 12.24 -34.60
C VAL A 687 41.48 10.80 -34.73
N ALA A 688 41.78 10.37 -35.96
CA ALA A 688 42.36 9.06 -36.25
C ALA A 688 43.73 8.81 -35.60
N ASN A 689 44.43 9.86 -35.16
CA ASN A 689 45.73 9.75 -34.51
C ASN A 689 45.63 9.84 -32.98
N ILE A 690 44.43 10.02 -32.43
CA ILE A 690 44.22 10.10 -30.99
C ILE A 690 44.02 8.67 -30.49
N VAL A 691 44.91 8.23 -29.61
CA VAL A 691 44.90 6.88 -29.03
C VAL A 691 44.08 6.87 -27.76
N GLU A 692 44.20 7.93 -26.96
CA GLU A 692 43.48 8.07 -25.69
C GLU A 692 43.06 9.53 -25.45
N LEU A 693 41.90 9.72 -24.83
CA LEU A 693 41.34 11.02 -24.49
C LEU A 693 40.87 11.02 -23.03
N THR A 694 41.33 12.00 -22.26
CA THR A 694 40.92 12.23 -20.87
C THR A 694 40.33 13.62 -20.74
N THR A 695 39.09 13.73 -20.25
CA THR A 695 38.39 15.00 -19.98
C THR A 695 38.60 15.40 -18.52
N HIS A 696 38.84 16.69 -18.24
CA HIS A 696 38.99 17.23 -16.88
C HIS A 696 37.74 17.91 -16.35
#